data_AF-A0A1G7FVX1-F1
#
_entry.id   AF-A0A1G7FVX1-F1
#
_cell.length_a   1.000
_cell.length_b   1.000
_cell.length_c   1.000
_cell.angle_alpha   90.00
_cell.angle_beta   90.00
_cell.angle_gamma   90.00
#
_symmetry.space_group_name_H-M   'P 1'
#
loop_
_entity.id
_entity.type
_entity.pdbx_description
1 polymer ?
#
loop_
_entity_poly.entity_id
_entity_poly.type
_entity_poly.pdbx_seq_one_letter_code
_entity_poly.pdbx_strand_id
1 'polypeptide(L)'
;MSIQRPLGPIGHCSARLRLALAIEEEEALGRAVRVRKDVRDQVKDLKVRGNRWLRSPNFAVPGAFHERFVSAGGKVTFHFEFQAISKTSDGGCRITTPEGSKRLAVGAPAAHDAYIDRPEAVEVTISPDGFDRYAVRPSATEAINGERAVFTNISQDPQERQAYWRAVHRHERTPGADRLTLVPERASRAAWRVLADAQDVPCAVRDVAAKFANERGKRRPHTVPLDDLAIDRVAARKLAKTLASILGTTKGKLPVRLSEARGGRSQYRLTAEFPDGLDAAGRRAVTEAMCAELEEIGMMYVAAIHAPDHHNDRRNHHLHIACHDRPASRMGDRWDFEIAEPVEGQHERVRYPYAQKKIAEWSRDSDGGNYRAYGTASIADMRRFFAERCNEELDRLGVTRQLHPGDLRSLGCERQAQKPLGTRAAPLDAVGVLTGRGIENAEMLWSALLREAWTAAEERAKARADLRRRLLEAERLCAEGSVIDQARMASIRDLIVRFDAANVVLQQHDAECAEYDVTLTMARARPDKTIAVCRRILEAIEGGTADRAEQRAKGAIVARADEAEAFLAGITAIERDHAPVLTGHRTAVAKAQAAIDEITSAATALKERREPRRASKAARLDARATLDALFDRIMKDDVPVLPPEGGVTEYRVPGITRAEFTALTTPALMEMAQRRLAAFADLQAKRMIAAATDVAAVGLDSLRLAAADGDVSAARTLKHVRAYGEHPIYQRALAEKRTVEPVIAVGTSETGRGWRDWIGGLLGRNPPIQSRRPLEPARPHPMPEPAKDAARSQREEAVAALAAALFSEPALRVVEGEHGLVIDATHAPDWRFAANAFADEPAVAHAMRRRHASPWLNHSVAERNRLLADLRAALMSAARSPLRKVGKEWEVDLADERLATLVTAWRGYRRLEDLLADVDRQRHGSGTDRYVVVESIGASVSDDVVSRAGDLVVSHSDMPSDDLATVITDWRGRDRGR
;
A
#
# COMPACT_ATOMS: atom_id res chain seq x y z
N MET A 1 -15.14 18.63 9.92
CA MET A 1 -15.89 19.86 9.55
C MET A 1 -15.47 20.24 8.13
N SER A 2 -16.35 20.03 7.15
CA SER A 2 -16.14 20.48 5.77
C SER A 2 -16.54 21.96 5.69
N ILE A 3 -15.56 22.84 5.43
CA ILE A 3 -15.86 24.22 5.11
C ILE A 3 -16.45 24.20 3.70
N GLN A 4 -17.77 24.30 3.59
CA GLN A 4 -18.44 24.51 2.31
C GLN A 4 -17.95 25.86 1.75
N ARG A 5 -16.95 25.83 0.87
CA ARG A 5 -16.66 26.96 0.02
C ARG A 5 -17.88 27.16 -0.90
N PRO A 6 -18.38 28.40 -1.07
CA PRO A 6 -19.35 28.67 -2.12
C PRO A 6 -18.76 28.20 -3.46
N LEU A 7 -19.51 27.40 -4.20
CA LEU A 7 -19.08 26.90 -5.49
C LEU A 7 -18.88 28.09 -6.43
N GLY A 8 -17.69 28.21 -7.03
CA GLY A 8 -17.47 29.16 -8.11
C GLY A 8 -18.30 28.79 -9.35
N PRO A 9 -18.31 29.65 -10.38
CA PRO A 9 -19.00 29.39 -11.64
C PRO A 9 -18.58 28.07 -12.32
N ILE A 10 -17.32 27.64 -12.14
CA ILE A 10 -16.84 26.33 -12.63
C ILE A 10 -17.34 25.20 -11.73
N GLY A 11 -17.38 25.41 -10.41
CA GLY A 11 -17.98 24.48 -9.46
C GLY A 11 -19.43 24.11 -9.84
N HIS A 12 -20.22 25.07 -10.32
CA HIS A 12 -21.56 24.82 -10.86
C HIS A 12 -21.56 23.96 -12.14
N CYS A 13 -20.58 24.14 -13.02
CA CYS A 13 -20.42 23.30 -14.21
C CYS A 13 -20.08 21.86 -13.82
N SER A 14 -19.17 21.67 -12.87
CA SER A 14 -18.84 20.36 -12.31
C SER A 14 -20.04 19.71 -11.61
N ALA A 15 -20.84 20.50 -10.88
CA ALA A 15 -22.07 20.00 -10.26
C ALA A 15 -23.07 19.47 -11.30
N ARG A 16 -23.28 20.19 -12.42
CA ARG A 16 -24.16 19.70 -13.50
C ARG A 16 -23.68 18.40 -14.14
N LEU A 17 -22.36 18.25 -14.35
CA LEU A 17 -21.81 16.95 -14.79
C LEU A 17 -22.04 15.86 -13.74
N ARG A 18 -21.86 16.16 -12.44
CA ARG A 18 -22.10 15.20 -11.36
C ARG A 18 -23.58 14.81 -11.23
N LEU A 19 -24.52 15.71 -11.52
CA LEU A 19 -25.95 15.40 -11.57
C LEU A 19 -26.31 14.42 -12.69
N ALA A 20 -25.58 14.44 -13.80
CA ALA A 20 -25.71 13.43 -14.85
C ALA A 20 -25.16 12.05 -14.41
N LEU A 21 -24.44 12.00 -13.28
CA LEU A 21 -23.85 10.79 -12.73
C LEU A 21 -24.63 10.25 -11.54
N ALA A 22 -24.55 8.94 -11.37
CA ALA A 22 -25.14 8.21 -10.27
C ALA A 22 -24.21 8.17 -9.04
N ILE A 23 -23.62 9.31 -8.68
CA ILE A 23 -22.71 9.44 -7.54
C ILE A 23 -23.35 10.24 -6.40
N GLU A 24 -22.88 10.03 -5.17
CA GLU A 24 -23.27 10.78 -3.99
C GLU A 24 -22.56 12.14 -3.99
N GLU A 25 -23.31 13.22 -4.19
CA GLU A 25 -22.77 14.57 -4.37
C GLU A 25 -22.01 15.06 -3.13
N GLU A 26 -22.51 14.75 -1.93
CA GLU A 26 -21.87 15.11 -0.66
C GLU A 26 -20.49 14.47 -0.50
N GLU A 27 -20.34 13.20 -0.88
CA GLU A 27 -19.03 12.53 -0.85
C GLU A 27 -18.10 13.10 -1.92
N ALA A 28 -18.63 13.42 -3.11
CA ALA A 28 -17.86 14.04 -4.18
C ALA A 28 -17.29 15.41 -3.75
N LEU A 29 -18.06 16.20 -2.98
CA LEU A 29 -17.59 17.42 -2.33
C LEU A 29 -16.49 17.13 -1.28
N GLY A 30 -16.57 15.97 -0.62
CA GLY A 30 -15.52 15.42 0.25
C GLY A 30 -14.31 14.83 -0.49
N ARG A 31 -14.22 15.01 -1.82
CA ARG A 31 -13.13 14.48 -2.67
C ARG A 31 -13.09 12.94 -2.70
N ALA A 32 -14.24 12.30 -2.46
CA ALA A 32 -14.42 10.86 -2.56
C ALA A 32 -15.57 10.59 -3.54
N VAL A 33 -15.36 9.68 -4.50
CA VAL A 33 -16.44 9.25 -5.39
C VAL A 33 -17.07 8.01 -4.81
N ARG A 34 -18.38 8.08 -4.55
CA ARG A 34 -19.20 6.93 -4.19
C ARG A 34 -20.44 6.89 -5.05
N VAL A 35 -20.71 5.71 -5.59
CA VAL A 35 -21.92 5.43 -6.36
C VAL A 35 -23.08 5.28 -5.38
N ARG A 36 -24.21 5.91 -5.72
CA ARG A 36 -25.41 5.93 -4.88
C ARG A 36 -25.85 4.53 -4.47
N LYS A 37 -26.32 4.39 -3.23
CA LYS A 37 -26.71 3.12 -2.62
C LYS A 37 -27.80 2.37 -3.41
N ASP A 38 -28.81 3.07 -3.91
CA ASP A 38 -29.90 2.51 -4.71
C ASP A 38 -29.36 1.79 -5.97
N VAL A 39 -28.37 2.38 -6.63
CA VAL A 39 -27.73 1.77 -7.81
C VAL A 39 -26.87 0.56 -7.43
N ARG A 40 -26.19 0.59 -6.27
CA ARG A 40 -25.46 -0.59 -5.76
C ARG A 40 -26.40 -1.74 -5.43
N ASP A 41 -27.58 -1.46 -4.90
CA ASP A 41 -28.56 -2.47 -4.54
C ASP A 41 -29.14 -3.13 -5.80
N GLN A 42 -29.36 -2.38 -6.89
CA GLN A 42 -29.73 -2.95 -8.21
C GLN A 42 -28.73 -4.01 -8.70
N VAL A 43 -27.42 -3.83 -8.47
CA VAL A 43 -26.40 -4.81 -8.89
C VAL A 43 -26.50 -6.12 -8.09
N LYS A 44 -26.94 -6.08 -6.84
CA LYS A 44 -27.08 -7.28 -5.99
C LYS A 44 -28.25 -8.16 -6.44
N ASP A 45 -29.29 -7.54 -6.98
CA ASP A 45 -30.51 -8.22 -7.43
C ASP A 45 -30.32 -8.87 -8.83
N LEU A 46 -29.37 -8.37 -9.62
CA LEU A 46 -29.05 -8.85 -10.98
C LEU A 46 -28.19 -10.14 -11.02
N LYS A 47 -28.53 -11.15 -10.20
CA LYS A 47 -28.01 -12.53 -10.37
C LYS A 47 -28.59 -13.25 -11.60
N VAL A 48 -29.28 -12.54 -12.48
CA VAL A 48 -29.95 -13.07 -13.66
C VAL A 48 -28.91 -13.68 -14.62
N ARG A 49 -29.16 -14.91 -15.07
CA ARG A 49 -28.41 -15.58 -16.16
C ARG A 49 -28.95 -15.05 -17.48
N GLY A 50 -28.08 -14.74 -18.44
CA GLY A 50 -28.50 -14.24 -19.75
C GLY A 50 -27.37 -13.57 -20.53
N ASN A 51 -27.59 -13.43 -21.84
CA ASN A 51 -26.69 -12.74 -22.78
C ASN A 51 -26.36 -11.32 -22.28
N ARG A 52 -25.09 -10.90 -22.37
CA ARG A 52 -24.64 -9.56 -21.94
C ARG A 52 -25.39 -8.42 -22.64
N TRP A 53 -25.83 -8.65 -23.88
CA TRP A 53 -26.55 -7.67 -24.69
C TRP A 53 -28.01 -7.46 -24.28
N LEU A 54 -28.62 -8.41 -23.54
CA LEU A 54 -30.00 -8.30 -23.06
C LEU A 54 -30.11 -7.56 -21.72
N ARG A 55 -28.99 -7.26 -21.06
CA ARG A 55 -28.98 -6.57 -19.78
C ARG A 55 -28.90 -5.07 -20.00
N SER A 56 -29.72 -4.30 -19.30
CA SER A 56 -29.70 -2.84 -19.38
C SER A 56 -28.32 -2.29 -18.98
N PRO A 57 -27.69 -1.44 -19.81
CA PRO A 57 -26.51 -0.70 -19.39
C PRO A 57 -26.90 0.41 -18.41
N ASN A 58 -25.91 0.96 -17.71
CA ASN A 58 -26.09 2.20 -16.96
C ASN A 58 -24.84 3.07 -17.13
N PHE A 59 -24.94 4.07 -18.01
CA PHE A 59 -23.85 5.00 -18.33
C PHE A 59 -23.71 6.13 -17.32
N ALA A 60 -24.72 6.37 -16.47
CA ALA A 60 -24.64 7.35 -15.38
C ALA A 60 -23.68 6.90 -14.27
N VAL A 61 -23.38 5.60 -14.14
CA VAL A 61 -22.31 5.14 -13.25
C VAL A 61 -20.98 5.20 -13.99
N PRO A 62 -19.99 5.95 -13.47
CA PRO A 62 -18.70 6.04 -14.14
C PRO A 62 -18.01 4.68 -14.20
N GLY A 63 -17.31 4.43 -15.31
CA GLY A 63 -16.43 3.26 -15.46
C GLY A 63 -15.04 3.60 -14.95
N ALA A 64 -14.29 2.60 -14.49
CA ALA A 64 -12.84 2.77 -14.41
C ALA A 64 -12.31 2.80 -15.86
N PHE A 65 -11.57 3.85 -16.25
CA PHE A 65 -10.94 3.86 -17.57
C PHE A 65 -9.72 2.92 -17.60
N HIS A 66 -9.38 2.48 -18.80
CA HIS A 66 -8.43 1.39 -19.05
C HIS A 66 -6.97 1.81 -19.09
N GLU A 67 -6.70 3.11 -19.04
CA GLU A 67 -5.32 3.59 -19.15
C GLU A 67 -4.56 3.31 -17.86
N ARG A 68 -3.45 2.60 -18.02
CA ARG A 68 -2.49 2.36 -16.95
C ARG A 68 -1.85 3.68 -16.56
N PHE A 69 -1.61 3.88 -15.26
CA PHE A 69 -0.83 5.00 -14.78
C PHE A 69 0.55 5.02 -15.46
N VAL A 70 0.94 6.19 -15.97
CA VAL A 70 2.27 6.47 -16.52
C VAL A 70 2.98 7.41 -15.58
N SER A 71 4.13 6.99 -15.07
CA SER A 71 4.98 7.85 -14.24
C SER A 71 5.56 9.01 -15.06
N ALA A 72 6.06 10.05 -14.38
CA ALA A 72 6.72 11.18 -15.05
C ALA A 72 7.92 10.75 -15.93
N GLY A 73 8.57 9.64 -15.59
CA GLY A 73 9.66 9.05 -16.38
C GLY A 73 9.20 8.08 -17.48
N GLY A 74 7.92 8.08 -17.86
CA GLY A 74 7.40 7.21 -18.93
C GLY A 74 7.20 5.74 -18.56
N LYS A 75 7.39 5.37 -17.28
CA LYS A 75 7.27 3.97 -16.84
C LYS A 75 5.84 3.58 -16.47
N VAL A 76 5.45 2.35 -16.80
CA VAL A 76 4.13 1.75 -16.52
C VAL A 76 4.22 0.38 -15.87
N THR A 77 3.27 0.03 -14.99
CA THR A 77 3.15 -1.35 -14.49
C THR A 77 2.46 -2.24 -15.53
N PHE A 78 2.69 -3.54 -15.47
CA PHE A 78 2.08 -4.55 -16.36
C PHE A 78 1.46 -5.70 -15.58
N HIS A 79 0.56 -6.44 -16.23
CA HIS A 79 0.04 -7.69 -15.68
C HIS A 79 1.08 -8.80 -15.80
N PHE A 80 1.35 -9.47 -14.68
CA PHE A 80 2.21 -10.65 -14.63
C PHE A 80 1.65 -11.55 -13.54
N GLU A 81 1.21 -12.74 -13.92
CA GLU A 81 0.60 -13.71 -13.04
C GLU A 81 1.35 -15.03 -13.12
N PHE A 82 1.55 -15.68 -11.97
CA PHE A 82 2.19 -16.98 -11.87
C PHE A 82 1.38 -17.89 -10.95
N GLN A 83 0.92 -19.02 -11.47
CA GLN A 83 -0.04 -19.91 -10.81
C GLN A 83 0.51 -21.34 -10.73
N ALA A 84 0.29 -22.02 -9.62
CA ALA A 84 0.62 -23.43 -9.46
C ALA A 84 -0.61 -24.32 -9.64
N ILE A 85 -0.49 -25.35 -10.47
CA ILE A 85 -1.52 -26.36 -10.71
C ILE A 85 -1.12 -27.67 -10.02
N SER A 86 -2.02 -28.21 -9.20
CA SER A 86 -1.78 -29.45 -8.45
C SER A 86 -2.95 -30.42 -8.55
N LYS A 87 -2.65 -31.71 -8.49
CA LYS A 87 -3.65 -32.79 -8.52
C LYS A 87 -4.56 -32.78 -7.28
N THR A 88 -5.84 -33.12 -7.47
CA THR A 88 -6.82 -33.32 -6.40
C THR A 88 -7.17 -34.81 -6.21
N SER A 89 -7.80 -35.16 -5.10
CA SER A 89 -8.04 -36.57 -4.70
C SER A 89 -9.01 -37.31 -5.61
N ASP A 90 -9.85 -36.58 -6.33
CA ASP A 90 -10.77 -37.12 -7.33
C ASP A 90 -10.18 -37.10 -8.76
N GLY A 91 -8.86 -36.98 -8.89
CA GLY A 91 -8.19 -36.95 -10.19
C GLY A 91 -8.31 -35.63 -10.96
N GLY A 92 -9.00 -34.63 -10.39
CA GLY A 92 -9.05 -33.26 -10.93
C GLY A 92 -7.77 -32.47 -10.67
N CYS A 93 -7.81 -31.18 -11.02
CA CYS A 93 -6.73 -30.24 -10.72
C CYS A 93 -7.22 -29.10 -9.83
N ARG A 94 -6.29 -28.40 -9.20
CA ARG A 94 -6.51 -27.20 -8.40
C ARG A 94 -5.46 -26.17 -8.76
N ILE A 95 -5.91 -24.94 -8.95
CA ILE A 95 -5.06 -23.79 -9.11
C ILE A 95 -4.88 -23.10 -7.75
N THR A 96 -3.65 -22.77 -7.38
CA THR A 96 -3.33 -22.05 -6.15
C THR A 96 -2.84 -20.65 -6.51
N THR A 97 -3.56 -19.63 -6.04
CA THR A 97 -3.23 -18.20 -6.15
C THR A 97 -2.99 -17.61 -4.75
N PRO A 98 -2.45 -16.38 -4.64
CA PRO A 98 -2.31 -15.69 -3.36
C PRO A 98 -3.65 -15.50 -2.62
N GLU A 99 -4.77 -15.32 -3.35
CA GLU A 99 -6.11 -15.17 -2.75
C GLU A 99 -6.77 -16.49 -2.34
N GLY A 100 -6.17 -17.63 -2.66
CA GLY A 100 -6.66 -18.96 -2.28
C GLY A 100 -6.55 -19.98 -3.40
N SER A 101 -7.11 -21.17 -3.18
CA SER A 101 -7.10 -22.23 -4.18
C SER A 101 -8.49 -22.46 -4.79
N LYS A 102 -8.55 -22.60 -6.12
CA LYS A 102 -9.80 -22.90 -6.86
C LYS A 102 -9.67 -24.26 -7.54
N ARG A 103 -10.76 -25.04 -7.54
CA ARG A 103 -10.79 -26.34 -8.23
C ARG A 103 -10.97 -26.10 -9.72
N LEU A 104 -10.23 -26.85 -10.52
CA LEU A 104 -10.43 -27.00 -11.96
C LEU A 104 -11.39 -28.19 -12.16
N ALA A 105 -12.22 -28.14 -13.20
CA ALA A 105 -13.19 -29.21 -13.45
C ALA A 105 -12.48 -30.57 -13.63
N VAL A 106 -13.10 -31.63 -13.12
CA VAL A 106 -12.55 -32.99 -13.15
C VAL A 106 -12.87 -33.60 -14.50
N GLY A 107 -11.84 -34.05 -15.21
CA GLY A 107 -11.94 -34.89 -16.40
C GLY A 107 -12.91 -34.37 -17.46
N ALA A 108 -12.44 -33.56 -18.39
CA ALA A 108 -12.90 -33.66 -19.77
C ALA A 108 -11.99 -32.85 -20.70
N PRO A 109 -11.02 -33.50 -21.36
CA PRO A 109 -10.55 -33.03 -22.66
C PRO A 109 -11.72 -32.63 -23.58
N ALA A 110 -12.90 -33.27 -23.44
CA ALA A 110 -14.13 -32.99 -24.17
C ALA A 110 -14.94 -31.74 -23.71
N ALA A 111 -14.90 -31.31 -22.44
CA ALA A 111 -15.51 -30.05 -22.00
C ALA A 111 -14.54 -28.88 -22.18
N HIS A 112 -13.27 -29.22 -22.40
CA HIS A 112 -12.17 -28.32 -22.58
C HIS A 112 -12.04 -27.84 -24.04
N ASP A 113 -12.30 -28.70 -25.04
CA ASP A 113 -12.46 -28.25 -26.43
C ASP A 113 -13.60 -27.23 -26.58
N ALA A 114 -14.76 -27.48 -25.96
CA ALA A 114 -15.88 -26.55 -25.92
C ALA A 114 -15.63 -25.27 -25.06
N TYR A 115 -14.53 -25.23 -24.30
CA TYR A 115 -14.10 -24.05 -23.54
C TYR A 115 -13.03 -23.25 -24.29
N ILE A 116 -12.08 -23.90 -24.96
CA ILE A 116 -11.07 -23.25 -25.82
C ILE A 116 -11.71 -22.63 -27.07
N ASP A 117 -12.70 -23.32 -27.64
CA ASP A 117 -13.46 -22.83 -28.79
C ASP A 117 -14.37 -21.64 -28.43
N ARG A 118 -14.44 -21.26 -27.15
CA ARG A 118 -15.03 -19.97 -26.76
C ARG A 118 -13.98 -18.87 -26.94
N PRO A 119 -14.27 -17.84 -27.76
CA PRO A 119 -13.37 -16.70 -27.95
C PRO A 119 -12.94 -16.08 -26.60
N GLU A 120 -13.90 -15.99 -25.69
CA GLU A 120 -13.84 -15.32 -24.37
C GLU A 120 -13.26 -16.15 -23.20
N ALA A 121 -12.66 -17.33 -23.46
CA ALA A 121 -12.10 -18.15 -22.40
C ALA A 121 -10.82 -17.54 -21.80
N VAL A 122 -10.91 -17.09 -20.55
CA VAL A 122 -9.79 -16.64 -19.73
C VAL A 122 -9.36 -17.77 -18.79
N GLU A 123 -8.09 -18.17 -18.90
CA GLU A 123 -7.18 -19.10 -18.18
C GLU A 123 -7.63 -19.89 -16.91
N VAL A 124 -8.63 -19.45 -16.16
CA VAL A 124 -8.84 -19.80 -14.74
C VAL A 124 -9.38 -21.23 -14.51
N THR A 125 -9.79 -21.96 -15.55
CA THR A 125 -10.52 -23.25 -15.40
C THR A 125 -10.05 -24.39 -16.30
N ILE A 126 -8.83 -24.30 -16.84
CA ILE A 126 -8.31 -25.22 -17.84
C ILE A 126 -7.47 -26.34 -17.19
N SER A 127 -7.62 -27.61 -17.59
CA SER A 127 -6.74 -28.72 -17.19
C SER A 127 -5.30 -28.54 -17.75
N PRO A 128 -4.27 -29.23 -17.21
CA PRO A 128 -2.90 -29.09 -17.71
C PRO A 128 -2.73 -29.38 -19.22
N ASP A 129 -3.33 -30.47 -19.70
CA ASP A 129 -3.37 -30.85 -21.12
C ASP A 129 -4.20 -29.87 -21.96
N GLY A 130 -5.24 -29.33 -21.34
CA GLY A 130 -6.07 -28.34 -21.98
C GLY A 130 -5.36 -27.00 -22.20
N PHE A 131 -4.43 -26.64 -21.33
CA PHE A 131 -3.74 -25.36 -21.43
C PHE A 131 -2.90 -25.29 -22.70
N ASP A 132 -2.27 -26.40 -23.12
CA ASP A 132 -1.54 -26.46 -24.38
C ASP A 132 -2.43 -26.09 -25.57
N ARG A 133 -3.59 -26.73 -25.70
CA ARG A 133 -4.57 -26.41 -26.76
C ARG A 133 -5.06 -24.96 -26.71
N TYR A 134 -5.26 -24.41 -25.52
CA TYR A 134 -5.64 -23.00 -25.32
C TYR A 134 -4.53 -22.04 -25.74
N ALA A 135 -3.31 -22.28 -25.25
CA ALA A 135 -2.13 -21.48 -25.54
C ALA A 135 -1.85 -21.48 -27.06
N VAL A 136 -2.05 -22.62 -27.72
CA VAL A 136 -1.81 -22.79 -29.16
C VAL A 136 -3.10 -22.80 -29.97
N ARG A 137 -4.13 -22.00 -29.64
CA ARG A 137 -5.37 -21.91 -30.43
C ARG A 137 -5.23 -21.01 -31.67
N PRO A 138 -5.58 -21.48 -32.89
CA PRO A 138 -5.32 -20.72 -34.13
C PRO A 138 -5.93 -19.32 -34.16
N SER A 139 -7.08 -19.14 -33.52
CA SER A 139 -7.82 -17.88 -33.47
C SER A 139 -7.19 -16.81 -32.57
N ALA A 140 -6.22 -17.15 -31.72
CA ALA A 140 -5.61 -16.19 -30.79
C ALA A 140 -4.07 -16.19 -30.84
N THR A 141 -3.41 -17.25 -31.29
CA THR A 141 -1.95 -17.24 -31.37
C THR A 141 -1.48 -16.26 -32.46
N GLU A 142 -0.57 -15.38 -32.10
CA GLU A 142 0.04 -14.46 -33.04
C GLU A 142 0.80 -15.22 -34.15
N ALA A 143 0.62 -14.78 -35.39
CA ALA A 143 1.39 -15.24 -36.53
C ALA A 143 2.59 -14.31 -36.74
N ILE A 144 3.80 -14.84 -36.62
CA ILE A 144 5.06 -14.10 -36.81
C ILE A 144 5.75 -14.73 -38.01
N ASN A 145 5.92 -13.96 -39.09
CA ASN A 145 6.44 -14.44 -40.37
C ASN A 145 5.63 -15.61 -40.97
N GLY A 146 4.32 -15.64 -40.72
CA GLY A 146 3.42 -16.70 -41.20
C GLY A 146 3.41 -17.97 -40.34
N GLU A 147 4.30 -18.06 -39.34
CA GLU A 147 4.35 -19.17 -38.39
C GLU A 147 3.69 -18.79 -37.06
N ARG A 148 3.14 -19.79 -36.37
CA ARG A 148 2.50 -19.57 -35.07
C ARG A 148 3.56 -19.38 -34.00
N ALA A 149 3.44 -18.33 -33.19
CA ALA A 149 4.36 -18.03 -32.11
C ALA A 149 4.21 -19.00 -30.91
N VAL A 150 4.66 -20.25 -31.11
CA VAL A 150 4.66 -21.34 -30.13
C VAL A 150 6.09 -21.81 -29.91
N PHE A 151 6.49 -21.94 -28.65
CA PHE A 151 7.86 -22.29 -28.24
C PHE A 151 7.80 -23.45 -27.24
N THR A 152 8.64 -24.48 -27.40
CA THR A 152 8.60 -25.66 -26.54
C THR A 152 9.86 -26.51 -26.66
N ASN A 153 10.28 -27.12 -25.56
CA ASN A 153 11.30 -28.17 -25.51
C ASN A 153 10.71 -29.58 -25.25
N ILE A 154 9.39 -29.73 -25.32
CA ILE A 154 8.69 -31.03 -25.15
C ILE A 154 8.55 -31.74 -26.50
N SER A 155 7.84 -31.11 -27.45
CA SER A 155 7.67 -31.59 -28.82
C SER A 155 6.97 -30.52 -29.68
N GLN A 156 7.35 -30.41 -30.95
CA GLN A 156 6.65 -29.52 -31.89
C GLN A 156 5.25 -30.07 -32.25
N ASP A 157 4.99 -31.37 -32.09
CA ASP A 157 3.67 -31.97 -32.29
C ASP A 157 2.72 -31.66 -31.11
N PRO A 158 1.59 -30.96 -31.33
CA PRO A 158 0.59 -30.71 -30.29
C PRO A 158 0.06 -31.98 -29.60
N GLN A 159 -0.05 -33.12 -30.31
CA GLN A 159 -0.57 -34.34 -29.71
C GLN A 159 0.41 -34.93 -28.69
N GLU A 160 1.71 -34.87 -28.99
CA GLU A 160 2.77 -35.31 -28.08
C GLU A 160 2.87 -34.41 -26.84
N ARG A 161 2.73 -33.08 -26.99
CA ARG A 161 2.68 -32.17 -25.83
C ARG A 161 1.50 -32.46 -24.92
N GLN A 162 0.33 -32.73 -25.49
CA GLN A 162 -0.84 -33.14 -24.71
C GLN A 162 -0.64 -34.49 -24.03
N ALA A 163 0.01 -35.44 -24.69
CA ALA A 163 0.36 -36.73 -24.11
C ALA A 163 1.31 -36.57 -22.92
N TYR A 164 2.32 -35.70 -23.05
CA TYR A 164 3.23 -35.34 -21.96
C TYR A 164 2.48 -34.79 -20.74
N TRP A 165 1.62 -33.78 -20.90
CA TRP A 165 0.87 -33.21 -19.75
C TRP A 165 -0.08 -34.21 -19.10
N ARG A 166 -0.68 -35.12 -19.89
CA ARG A 166 -1.49 -36.24 -19.36
C ARG A 166 -0.63 -37.21 -18.56
N ALA A 167 0.57 -37.53 -19.04
CA ALA A 167 1.52 -38.39 -18.33
C ALA A 167 1.96 -37.74 -17.00
N VAL A 168 2.35 -36.47 -17.01
CA VAL A 168 2.70 -35.71 -15.80
C VAL A 168 1.56 -35.77 -14.78
N HIS A 169 0.33 -35.43 -15.18
CA HIS A 169 -0.82 -35.46 -14.26
C HIS A 169 -1.12 -36.86 -13.71
N ARG A 170 -0.98 -37.90 -14.54
CA ARG A 170 -1.18 -39.29 -14.14
C ARG A 170 -0.16 -39.72 -13.07
N HIS A 171 1.11 -39.42 -13.29
CA HIS A 171 2.24 -39.89 -12.47
C HIS A 171 2.61 -38.97 -11.31
N GLU A 172 2.07 -37.74 -11.26
CA GLU A 172 2.19 -36.90 -10.08
C GLU A 172 1.39 -37.44 -8.88
N ARG A 173 1.90 -37.13 -7.67
CA ARG A 173 1.38 -37.67 -6.41
C ARG A 173 -0.12 -37.45 -6.27
N THR A 174 -0.89 -38.51 -6.09
CA THR A 174 -2.30 -38.39 -5.69
C THR A 174 -2.36 -37.91 -4.24
N PRO A 175 -3.12 -36.85 -3.90
CA PRO A 175 -3.28 -36.44 -2.51
C PRO A 175 -3.94 -37.55 -1.70
N GLY A 176 -3.57 -37.66 -0.42
CA GLY A 176 -4.30 -38.46 0.56
C GLY A 176 -5.66 -37.86 0.94
N ALA A 177 -6.23 -38.33 2.05
CA ALA A 177 -7.46 -37.77 2.60
C ALA A 177 -7.21 -36.37 3.24
N ASP A 178 -8.22 -35.49 3.18
CA ASP A 178 -8.16 -34.20 3.85
C ASP A 178 -8.04 -34.39 5.37
N ARG A 179 -7.21 -33.57 6.02
CA ARG A 179 -6.87 -33.72 7.43
C ARG A 179 -7.63 -32.72 8.28
N LEU A 180 -8.44 -33.20 9.22
CA LEU A 180 -9.05 -32.35 10.25
C LEU A 180 -8.10 -32.23 11.44
N THR A 181 -7.90 -31.03 11.96
CA THR A 181 -6.99 -30.76 13.08
C THR A 181 -7.70 -29.92 14.13
N LEU A 182 -7.66 -30.38 15.38
CA LEU A 182 -8.18 -29.66 16.53
C LEU A 182 -7.06 -28.84 17.19
N VAL A 183 -7.37 -27.62 17.59
CA VAL A 183 -6.43 -26.67 18.21
C VAL A 183 -6.92 -26.38 19.63
N PRO A 184 -6.48 -27.15 20.65
CA PRO A 184 -7.08 -27.14 21.98
C PRO A 184 -7.06 -25.78 22.66
N GLU A 185 -6.06 -24.95 22.38
CA GLU A 185 -5.88 -23.61 22.96
C GLU A 185 -6.92 -22.57 22.47
N ARG A 186 -7.66 -22.88 21.42
CA ARG A 186 -8.60 -21.95 20.78
C ARG A 186 -10.06 -22.14 21.19
N ALA A 187 -10.32 -23.06 22.11
CA ALA A 187 -11.65 -23.24 22.70
C ALA A 187 -11.52 -23.51 24.21
N SER A 188 -12.57 -23.14 24.96
CA SER A 188 -12.59 -23.33 26.41
C SER A 188 -12.75 -24.80 26.79
N ARG A 189 -12.35 -25.19 28.00
CA ARG A 189 -12.59 -26.56 28.51
C ARG A 189 -14.07 -26.92 28.51
N ALA A 190 -14.94 -25.96 28.81
CA ALA A 190 -16.38 -26.15 28.76
C ALA A 190 -16.84 -26.48 27.33
N ALA A 191 -16.35 -25.75 26.33
CA ALA A 191 -16.66 -26.02 24.92
C ALA A 191 -16.16 -27.40 24.47
N TRP A 192 -14.96 -27.81 24.89
CA TRP A 192 -14.45 -29.17 24.62
C TRP A 192 -15.29 -30.26 25.30
N ARG A 193 -15.85 -29.99 26.49
CA ARG A 193 -16.74 -30.92 27.18
C ARG A 193 -18.08 -31.06 26.43
N VAL A 194 -18.67 -29.95 26.00
CA VAL A 194 -19.87 -29.95 25.16
C VAL A 194 -19.63 -30.74 23.87
N LEU A 195 -18.46 -30.59 23.24
CA LEU A 195 -18.12 -31.37 22.06
C LEU A 195 -17.94 -32.87 22.34
N ALA A 196 -17.37 -33.24 23.49
CA ALA A 196 -17.23 -34.62 23.90
C ALA A 196 -18.59 -35.31 24.10
N ASP A 197 -19.59 -34.57 24.56
CA ASP A 197 -20.94 -35.06 24.83
C ASP A 197 -21.87 -35.03 23.59
N ALA A 198 -21.42 -34.41 22.48
CA ALA A 198 -22.23 -34.23 21.27
C ALA A 198 -22.41 -35.55 20.50
N GLN A 199 -23.60 -36.16 20.59
CA GLN A 199 -23.86 -37.49 20.02
C GLN A 199 -23.75 -37.56 18.48
N ASP A 200 -23.98 -36.44 17.79
CA ASP A 200 -23.92 -36.29 16.33
C ASP A 200 -22.49 -36.15 15.78
N VAL A 201 -21.49 -36.13 16.65
CA VAL A 201 -20.07 -36.01 16.30
C VAL A 201 -19.39 -37.40 16.32
N PRO A 202 -18.50 -37.72 15.33
CA PRO A 202 -17.78 -38.99 15.30
C PRO A 202 -17.01 -39.28 16.60
N CYS A 203 -17.02 -40.55 17.04
CA CYS A 203 -16.39 -40.97 18.30
C CYS A 203 -14.92 -40.52 18.40
N ALA A 204 -14.13 -40.67 17.33
CA ALA A 204 -12.73 -40.24 17.30
C ALA A 204 -12.54 -38.74 17.63
N VAL A 205 -13.50 -37.89 17.23
CA VAL A 205 -13.47 -36.46 17.58
C VAL A 205 -13.85 -36.26 19.05
N ARG A 206 -14.89 -36.98 19.52
CA ARG A 206 -15.36 -36.89 20.92
C ARG A 206 -14.30 -37.35 21.91
N ASP A 207 -13.57 -38.41 21.59
CA ASP A 207 -12.51 -38.96 22.43
C ASP A 207 -11.35 -37.95 22.60
N VAL A 208 -10.98 -37.25 21.52
CA VAL A 208 -9.98 -36.17 21.59
C VAL A 208 -10.52 -34.96 22.35
N ALA A 209 -11.79 -34.60 22.15
CA ALA A 209 -12.44 -33.51 22.88
C ALA A 209 -12.52 -33.80 24.40
N ALA A 210 -12.83 -35.04 24.78
CA ALA A 210 -12.86 -35.49 26.18
C ALA A 210 -11.48 -35.38 26.83
N LYS A 211 -10.40 -35.74 26.12
CA LYS A 211 -9.01 -35.54 26.58
C LYS A 211 -8.74 -34.06 26.85
N PHE A 212 -9.09 -33.17 25.92
CA PHE A 212 -8.90 -31.73 26.10
C PHE A 212 -9.75 -31.10 27.22
N ALA A 213 -10.94 -31.63 27.46
CA ALA A 213 -11.81 -31.20 28.56
C ALA A 213 -11.21 -31.55 29.92
N ASN A 214 -10.53 -32.71 30.02
CA ASN A 214 -10.05 -33.29 31.28
C ASN A 214 -8.56 -33.02 31.59
N GLU A 215 -7.74 -32.69 30.59
CA GLU A 215 -6.32 -32.40 30.79
C GLU A 215 -6.06 -31.13 31.62
N ARG A 216 -5.52 -31.33 32.83
CA ARG A 216 -5.12 -30.29 33.81
C ARG A 216 -3.63 -29.88 33.76
N GLY A 217 -2.80 -30.50 32.91
CA GLY A 217 -1.35 -30.28 32.85
C GLY A 217 -0.87 -29.06 32.03
N LYS A 218 0.38 -28.64 32.27
CA LYS A 218 1.05 -27.46 31.66
C LYS A 218 1.49 -27.63 30.19
N ARG A 219 1.39 -28.82 29.59
CA ARG A 219 1.79 -29.10 28.20
C ARG A 219 0.64 -29.75 27.43
N ARG A 220 -0.20 -28.93 26.80
CA ARG A 220 -1.15 -29.42 25.78
C ARG A 220 -0.41 -29.48 24.44
N PRO A 221 -0.64 -30.49 23.60
CA PRO A 221 -0.19 -30.43 22.22
C PRO A 221 -0.84 -29.23 21.53
N HIS A 222 -0.05 -28.41 20.83
CA HIS A 222 -0.56 -27.21 20.15
C HIS A 222 -1.63 -27.55 19.08
N THR A 223 -1.57 -28.74 18.49
CA THR A 223 -2.50 -29.23 17.48
C THR A 223 -2.62 -30.75 17.55
N VAL A 224 -3.84 -31.28 17.47
CA VAL A 224 -4.08 -32.73 17.36
C VAL A 224 -4.78 -33.04 16.03
N PRO A 225 -4.13 -33.79 15.14
CA PRO A 225 -4.74 -34.26 13.91
C PRO A 225 -5.69 -35.44 14.16
N LEU A 226 -6.76 -35.53 13.38
CA LEU A 226 -7.70 -36.65 13.41
C LEU A 226 -7.41 -37.60 12.24
N ASP A 227 -6.24 -38.23 12.26
CA ASP A 227 -5.74 -39.04 11.14
C ASP A 227 -6.57 -40.31 10.91
N ASP A 228 -7.23 -40.83 11.95
CA ASP A 228 -8.08 -42.02 11.88
C ASP A 228 -9.48 -41.74 11.29
N LEU A 229 -9.79 -40.47 11.02
CA LEU A 229 -11.09 -40.06 10.51
C LEU A 229 -11.09 -40.11 8.97
N ALA A 230 -11.36 -41.29 8.42
CA ALA A 230 -11.54 -41.49 6.97
C ALA A 230 -12.88 -40.90 6.51
N ILE A 231 -12.91 -39.60 6.22
CA ILE A 231 -14.08 -38.90 5.70
C ILE A 231 -13.76 -38.18 4.39
N ASP A 232 -14.73 -38.16 3.47
CA ASP A 232 -14.60 -37.37 2.25
C ASP A 232 -14.60 -35.87 2.56
N ARG A 233 -14.23 -35.06 1.56
CA ARG A 233 -14.09 -33.60 1.70
C ARG A 233 -15.40 -32.88 2.03
N VAL A 234 -16.53 -33.34 1.50
CA VAL A 234 -17.84 -32.72 1.76
C VAL A 234 -18.23 -32.98 3.21
N ALA A 235 -18.08 -34.22 3.66
CA ALA A 235 -18.26 -34.62 5.04
C ALA A 235 -17.29 -33.86 5.98
N ALA A 236 -16.02 -33.73 5.61
CA ALA A 236 -15.00 -33.00 6.38
C ALA A 236 -15.33 -31.51 6.54
N ARG A 237 -15.83 -30.85 5.49
CA ARG A 237 -16.28 -29.45 5.56
C ARG A 237 -17.52 -29.28 6.42
N LYS A 238 -18.50 -30.18 6.25
CA LYS A 238 -19.73 -30.17 7.06
C LYS A 238 -19.37 -30.37 8.54
N LEU A 239 -18.55 -31.38 8.82
CA LEU A 239 -18.05 -31.65 10.17
C LEU A 239 -17.28 -30.46 10.72
N ALA A 240 -16.31 -29.90 9.99
CA ALA A 240 -15.56 -28.72 10.46
C ALA A 240 -16.47 -27.53 10.81
N LYS A 241 -17.54 -27.30 10.04
CA LYS A 241 -18.55 -26.28 10.34
C LYS A 241 -19.36 -26.61 11.60
N THR A 242 -19.79 -27.87 11.75
CA THR A 242 -20.47 -28.36 12.96
C THR A 242 -19.58 -28.19 14.19
N LEU A 243 -18.33 -28.64 14.13
CA LEU A 243 -17.36 -28.53 15.21
C LEU A 243 -17.08 -27.06 15.57
N ALA A 244 -16.91 -26.19 14.58
CA ALA A 244 -16.72 -24.75 14.83
C ALA A 244 -17.95 -24.10 15.47
N SER A 245 -19.16 -24.55 15.13
CA SER A 245 -20.40 -24.08 15.76
C SER A 245 -20.48 -24.50 17.23
N ILE A 246 -20.15 -25.76 17.54
CA ILE A 246 -20.19 -26.31 18.90
C ILE A 246 -19.12 -25.66 19.80
N LEU A 247 -17.90 -25.50 19.27
CA LEU A 247 -16.77 -24.99 20.04
C LEU A 247 -16.78 -23.46 20.20
N GLY A 248 -17.68 -22.77 19.47
CA GLY A 248 -17.72 -21.32 19.38
C GLY A 248 -16.64 -20.76 18.46
N THR A 249 -16.91 -19.59 17.87
CA THR A 249 -15.92 -18.84 17.08
C THR A 249 -15.68 -17.49 17.72
N THR A 250 -14.42 -17.21 18.08
CA THR A 250 -13.95 -15.83 18.28
C THR A 250 -13.24 -15.38 17.02
N LYS A 251 -13.42 -14.11 16.63
CA LYS A 251 -12.86 -13.54 15.39
C LYS A 251 -11.35 -13.85 15.32
N GLY A 252 -10.94 -14.61 14.31
CA GLY A 252 -9.52 -14.97 14.06
C GLY A 252 -8.97 -16.23 14.74
N LYS A 253 -9.72 -16.93 15.61
CA LYS A 253 -9.25 -18.14 16.31
C LYS A 253 -10.20 -19.33 16.12
N LEU A 254 -10.10 -20.00 14.98
CA LEU A 254 -10.84 -21.24 14.74
C LEU A 254 -10.18 -22.40 15.51
N PRO A 255 -10.94 -23.13 16.38
CA PRO A 255 -10.46 -24.29 17.11
C PRO A 255 -10.38 -25.56 16.26
N VAL A 256 -10.89 -25.49 15.03
CA VAL A 256 -10.85 -26.56 14.03
C VAL A 256 -10.18 -26.02 12.78
N ARG A 257 -9.23 -26.79 12.24
CA ARG A 257 -8.58 -26.51 10.95
C ARG A 257 -8.82 -27.68 10.02
N LEU A 258 -9.31 -27.40 8.82
CA LEU A 258 -9.36 -28.36 7.73
C LEU A 258 -8.15 -28.10 6.82
N SER A 259 -7.21 -29.04 6.78
CA SER A 259 -6.05 -28.99 5.90
C SER A 259 -6.29 -29.92 4.73
N GLU A 260 -6.43 -29.37 3.54
CA GLU A 260 -6.60 -30.18 2.34
C GLU A 260 -5.33 -30.95 2.02
N ALA A 261 -5.47 -32.24 1.71
CA ALA A 261 -4.35 -33.03 1.24
C ALA A 261 -3.83 -32.48 -0.08
N ARG A 262 -2.50 -32.41 -0.21
CA ARG A 262 -1.85 -31.80 -1.38
C ARG A 262 -1.36 -32.87 -2.35
N GLY A 263 -1.89 -32.83 -3.57
CA GLY A 263 -1.35 -33.63 -4.66
C GLY A 263 0.00 -33.11 -5.12
N GLY A 264 0.61 -33.86 -6.03
CA GLY A 264 1.76 -33.43 -6.79
C GLY A 264 1.40 -32.23 -7.66
N ARG A 265 2.35 -31.33 -7.81
CA ARG A 265 2.25 -30.19 -8.73
C ARG A 265 2.51 -30.70 -10.13
N SER A 266 1.55 -30.49 -11.03
CA SER A 266 1.61 -30.95 -12.42
C SER A 266 2.07 -29.85 -13.37
N GLN A 267 1.86 -28.57 -13.04
CA GLN A 267 2.19 -27.46 -13.93
C GLN A 267 2.34 -26.16 -13.14
N TYR A 268 3.16 -25.25 -13.65
CA TYR A 268 3.12 -23.83 -13.37
C TYR A 268 2.63 -23.09 -14.61
N ARG A 269 1.83 -22.04 -14.41
CA ARG A 269 1.35 -21.16 -15.49
C ARG A 269 1.83 -19.75 -15.25
N LEU A 270 2.43 -19.17 -16.27
CA LEU A 270 2.82 -17.77 -16.31
C LEU A 270 1.99 -17.08 -17.38
N THR A 271 1.46 -15.91 -17.03
CA THR A 271 0.81 -15.00 -17.97
C THR A 271 1.41 -13.61 -17.82
N ALA A 272 1.88 -13.02 -18.91
CA ALA A 272 2.51 -11.70 -18.90
C ALA A 272 2.01 -10.85 -20.07
N GLU A 273 1.65 -9.59 -19.80
CA GLU A 273 1.24 -8.63 -20.82
C GLU A 273 2.46 -7.95 -21.44
N PHE A 274 2.51 -7.91 -22.78
CA PHE A 274 3.51 -7.15 -23.51
C PHE A 274 3.19 -5.65 -23.49
N PRO A 275 4.22 -4.78 -23.53
CA PRO A 275 4.01 -3.35 -23.64
C PRO A 275 3.45 -2.99 -25.03
N ASP A 276 2.53 -2.04 -25.02
CA ASP A 276 2.10 -1.35 -26.25
C ASP A 276 3.30 -0.67 -26.91
N GLY A 277 3.46 -0.84 -28.21
CA GLY A 277 4.61 -0.35 -29.00
C GLY A 277 5.71 -1.39 -29.26
N LEU A 278 5.70 -2.55 -28.60
CA LEU A 278 6.57 -3.66 -28.98
C LEU A 278 6.07 -4.26 -30.30
N ASP A 279 6.95 -4.55 -31.25
CA ASP A 279 6.59 -5.23 -32.50
C ASP A 279 6.58 -6.77 -32.34
N ALA A 280 6.15 -7.49 -33.37
CA ALA A 280 6.09 -8.96 -33.34
C ALA A 280 7.47 -9.59 -33.11
N ALA A 281 8.52 -9.03 -33.72
CA ALA A 281 9.90 -9.50 -33.56
C ALA A 281 10.40 -9.33 -32.13
N GLY A 282 10.17 -8.17 -31.51
CA GLY A 282 10.51 -7.91 -30.12
C GLY A 282 9.75 -8.81 -29.15
N ARG A 283 8.44 -9.04 -29.37
CA ARG A 283 7.65 -9.99 -28.56
C ARG A 283 8.21 -11.42 -28.64
N ARG A 284 8.61 -11.84 -29.85
CA ARG A 284 9.29 -13.13 -30.07
C ARG A 284 10.61 -13.19 -29.32
N ALA A 285 11.48 -12.21 -29.47
CA ALA A 285 12.79 -12.16 -28.81
C ALA A 285 12.67 -12.23 -27.27
N VAL A 286 11.73 -11.48 -26.68
CA VAL A 286 11.46 -11.54 -25.23
C VAL A 286 11.00 -12.94 -24.81
N THR A 287 10.15 -13.58 -25.61
CA THR A 287 9.62 -14.91 -25.31
C THR A 287 10.70 -15.98 -25.45
N GLU A 288 11.53 -15.91 -26.48
CA GLU A 288 12.70 -16.78 -26.67
C GLU A 288 13.66 -16.65 -25.50
N ALA A 289 13.94 -15.42 -25.03
CA ALA A 289 14.76 -15.20 -23.84
C ALA A 289 14.14 -15.84 -22.58
N MET A 290 12.84 -15.66 -22.35
CA MET A 290 12.12 -16.32 -21.24
C MET A 290 12.19 -17.85 -21.33
N CYS A 291 12.09 -18.41 -22.54
CA CYS A 291 12.13 -19.85 -22.79
C CYS A 291 13.55 -20.41 -22.58
N ALA A 292 14.58 -19.69 -23.01
CA ALA A 292 15.98 -20.07 -22.82
C ALA A 292 16.33 -20.21 -21.33
N GLU A 293 15.84 -19.29 -20.49
CA GLU A 293 16.01 -19.39 -19.03
C GLU A 293 15.40 -20.67 -18.46
N LEU A 294 14.18 -21.02 -18.90
CA LEU A 294 13.51 -22.24 -18.46
C LEU A 294 14.24 -23.50 -18.93
N GLU A 295 14.76 -23.48 -20.17
CA GLU A 295 15.52 -24.57 -20.75
C GLU A 295 16.86 -24.79 -20.03
N GLU A 296 17.59 -23.73 -19.71
CA GLU A 296 18.86 -23.78 -18.98
C GLU A 296 18.71 -24.45 -17.60
N ILE A 297 17.57 -24.20 -16.93
CA ILE A 297 17.24 -24.82 -15.64
C ILE A 297 16.71 -26.26 -15.80
N GLY A 298 16.46 -26.71 -17.03
CA GLY A 298 15.94 -28.04 -17.36
C GLY A 298 14.43 -28.17 -17.15
N MET A 299 13.68 -27.06 -17.12
CA MET A 299 12.21 -27.13 -17.08
C MET A 299 11.65 -27.52 -18.43
N MET A 300 10.64 -28.40 -18.41
CA MET A 300 9.88 -28.72 -19.61
C MET A 300 8.76 -27.70 -19.78
N TYR A 301 8.62 -27.06 -20.95
CA TYR A 301 7.65 -25.99 -21.13
C TYR A 301 6.95 -25.97 -22.50
N VAL A 302 5.82 -25.24 -22.52
CA VAL A 302 5.16 -24.74 -23.71
C VAL A 302 4.83 -23.27 -23.49
N ALA A 303 5.24 -22.41 -24.42
CA ALA A 303 4.92 -21.01 -24.43
C ALA A 303 4.19 -20.61 -25.71
N ALA A 304 3.32 -19.60 -25.62
CA ALA A 304 2.64 -19.03 -26.77
C ALA A 304 2.39 -17.53 -26.59
N ILE A 305 2.47 -16.79 -27.70
CA ILE A 305 2.07 -15.37 -27.74
C ILE A 305 0.65 -15.28 -28.28
N HIS A 306 -0.24 -14.65 -27.52
CA HIS A 306 -1.62 -14.37 -27.93
C HIS A 306 -1.72 -12.94 -28.47
N ALA A 307 -2.30 -12.83 -29.65
CA ALA A 307 -2.82 -11.59 -30.20
C ALA A 307 -4.22 -11.31 -29.63
N PRO A 308 -4.59 -10.04 -29.44
CA PRO A 308 -5.91 -9.68 -28.98
C PRO A 308 -6.98 -9.97 -30.03
N ASP A 309 -8.11 -10.51 -29.60
CA ASP A 309 -9.33 -10.63 -30.42
C ASP A 309 -10.19 -9.36 -30.34
N HIS A 310 -11.33 -9.34 -31.04
CA HIS A 310 -12.26 -8.21 -31.05
C HIS A 310 -12.97 -7.96 -29.71
N HIS A 311 -12.87 -8.87 -28.74
CA HIS A 311 -13.38 -8.69 -27.38
C HIS A 311 -12.37 -8.02 -26.45
N ASN A 312 -11.09 -8.11 -26.77
CA ASN A 312 -10.00 -7.57 -25.97
C ASN A 312 -9.56 -6.17 -26.44
N ASP A 313 -8.70 -5.53 -25.66
CA ASP A 313 -8.01 -4.31 -26.09
C ASP A 313 -6.96 -4.69 -27.16
N ARG A 314 -6.93 -3.96 -28.28
CA ARG A 314 -6.01 -4.22 -29.41
C ARG A 314 -4.53 -4.15 -29.04
N ARG A 315 -4.21 -3.55 -27.91
CA ARG A 315 -2.84 -3.44 -27.39
C ARG A 315 -2.43 -4.66 -26.56
N ASN A 316 -3.39 -5.49 -26.13
CA ASN A 316 -3.18 -6.56 -25.15
C ASN A 316 -2.61 -7.85 -25.78
N HIS A 317 -1.45 -7.75 -26.43
CA HIS A 317 -0.64 -8.93 -26.71
C HIS A 317 -0.12 -9.48 -25.39
N HIS A 318 -0.20 -10.78 -25.19
CA HIS A 318 0.24 -11.40 -23.95
C HIS A 318 0.87 -12.78 -24.17
N LEU A 319 1.79 -13.10 -23.28
CA LEU A 319 2.53 -14.34 -23.24
C LEU A 319 1.87 -15.30 -22.25
N HIS A 320 1.68 -16.54 -22.67
CA HIS A 320 1.35 -17.67 -21.81
C HIS A 320 2.52 -18.65 -21.79
N ILE A 321 2.92 -19.14 -20.61
CA ILE A 321 3.87 -20.24 -20.46
C ILE A 321 3.30 -21.27 -19.48
N ALA A 322 3.24 -22.53 -19.91
CA ALA A 322 3.09 -23.67 -19.03
C ALA A 322 4.44 -24.36 -18.84
N CYS A 323 4.92 -24.49 -17.61
CA CYS A 323 6.16 -25.20 -17.31
C CYS A 323 5.98 -26.29 -16.24
N HIS A 324 6.79 -27.35 -16.35
CA HIS A 324 6.87 -28.45 -15.39
C HIS A 324 8.21 -28.36 -14.66
N ASP A 325 8.15 -28.40 -13.35
CA ASP A 325 9.27 -28.23 -12.43
C ASP A 325 10.15 -29.47 -12.26
N ARG A 326 10.08 -30.39 -13.23
CA ARG A 326 10.89 -31.59 -13.29
C ARG A 326 11.45 -31.71 -14.71
N PRO A 327 12.77 -31.84 -14.85
CA PRO A 327 13.36 -32.28 -16.11
C PRO A 327 12.78 -33.64 -16.50
N ALA A 328 12.60 -33.87 -17.78
CA ALA A 328 12.10 -35.14 -18.28
C ALA A 328 12.83 -35.50 -19.57
N SER A 329 13.10 -36.79 -19.73
CA SER A 329 13.68 -37.33 -20.95
C SER A 329 12.84 -38.50 -21.46
N ARG A 330 12.75 -38.60 -22.78
CA ARG A 330 12.03 -39.70 -23.42
C ARG A 330 12.93 -40.92 -23.51
N MET A 331 12.45 -42.07 -23.03
CA MET A 331 13.15 -43.34 -22.98
C MET A 331 12.31 -44.39 -23.73
N GLY A 332 12.49 -44.45 -25.05
CA GLY A 332 11.63 -45.23 -25.93
C GLY A 332 10.26 -44.57 -26.12
N ASP A 333 9.19 -45.29 -25.82
CA ASP A 333 7.81 -44.82 -25.96
C ASP A 333 7.27 -44.07 -24.73
N ARG A 334 8.03 -44.05 -23.63
CA ARG A 334 7.63 -43.49 -22.33
C ARG A 334 8.58 -42.39 -21.86
N TRP A 335 8.09 -41.50 -21.02
CA TRP A 335 8.94 -40.57 -20.27
C TRP A 335 9.60 -41.27 -19.08
N ASP A 336 10.79 -40.83 -18.70
CA ASP A 336 11.57 -41.36 -17.59
C ASP A 336 10.77 -41.51 -16.28
N PHE A 337 9.87 -40.58 -15.97
CA PHE A 337 9.00 -40.59 -14.80
C PHE A 337 7.81 -41.55 -14.90
N GLU A 338 7.54 -42.14 -16.06
CA GLU A 338 6.51 -43.18 -16.25
C GLU A 338 7.05 -44.58 -16.00
N ILE A 339 8.36 -44.77 -16.02
CA ILE A 339 8.99 -46.08 -15.88
C ILE A 339 8.99 -46.49 -14.41
N ALA A 340 8.04 -47.35 -14.05
CA ALA A 340 7.89 -47.93 -12.73
C ALA A 340 8.58 -49.30 -12.65
N GLU A 341 9.34 -49.52 -11.58
CA GLU A 341 9.88 -50.83 -11.21
C GLU A 341 9.27 -51.28 -9.87
N PRO A 342 8.89 -52.56 -9.72
CA PRO A 342 8.49 -53.08 -8.42
C PRO A 342 9.67 -53.05 -7.45
N VAL A 343 9.41 -52.73 -6.18
CA VAL A 343 10.40 -52.84 -5.12
C VAL A 343 10.44 -54.29 -4.64
N GLU A 344 11.60 -54.93 -4.74
CA GLU A 344 11.79 -56.32 -4.31
C GLU A 344 11.32 -56.53 -2.87
N GLY A 345 10.49 -57.55 -2.65
CA GLY A 345 9.88 -57.87 -1.34
C GLY A 345 8.67 -57.00 -0.94
N GLN A 346 8.21 -56.05 -1.76
CA GLN A 346 7.03 -55.22 -1.48
C GLN A 346 6.07 -55.20 -2.68
N HIS A 347 5.13 -56.16 -2.72
CA HIS A 347 4.26 -56.42 -3.88
C HIS A 347 3.38 -55.24 -4.33
N GLU A 348 3.16 -54.22 -3.49
CA GLU A 348 2.36 -53.03 -3.84
C GLU A 348 3.20 -51.77 -4.06
N ARG A 349 4.50 -51.81 -3.79
CA ARG A 349 5.36 -50.62 -3.87
C ARG A 349 6.13 -50.60 -5.18
N VAL A 350 5.93 -49.53 -5.94
CA VAL A 350 6.74 -49.21 -7.12
C VAL A 350 7.71 -48.07 -6.82
N ARG A 351 8.88 -48.10 -7.45
CA ARG A 351 9.83 -46.99 -7.52
C ARG A 351 9.94 -46.51 -8.96
N TYR A 352 10.35 -45.26 -9.15
CA TYR A 352 10.58 -44.66 -10.47
C TYR A 352 12.06 -44.29 -10.57
N PRO A 353 12.93 -45.25 -10.94
CA PRO A 353 14.39 -45.08 -10.79
C PRO A 353 14.98 -44.11 -11.82
N TYR A 354 14.33 -43.95 -12.98
CA TYR A 354 14.75 -43.02 -14.02
C TYR A 354 14.15 -41.62 -13.84
N ALA A 355 13.15 -41.47 -12.97
CA ALA A 355 12.49 -40.19 -12.74
C ALA A 355 13.48 -39.17 -12.20
N GLN A 356 13.70 -38.10 -12.96
CA GLN A 356 14.55 -37.00 -12.53
C GLN A 356 13.94 -36.28 -11.32
N LYS A 357 14.79 -35.67 -10.50
CA LYS A 357 14.36 -34.92 -9.33
C LYS A 357 13.68 -33.63 -9.78
N LYS A 358 12.66 -33.19 -9.02
CA LYS A 358 12.11 -31.84 -9.19
C LYS A 358 13.19 -30.82 -8.87
N ILE A 359 13.15 -29.69 -9.58
CA ILE A 359 14.03 -28.54 -9.37
C ILE A 359 13.61 -27.91 -8.04
N ALA A 360 14.30 -28.30 -6.96
CA ALA A 360 13.91 -27.99 -5.60
C ALA A 360 14.05 -26.49 -5.34
N GLU A 361 15.08 -25.90 -5.94
CA GLU A 361 15.47 -24.50 -5.94
C GLU A 361 14.30 -23.62 -6.38
N TRP A 362 13.47 -24.03 -7.34
CA TRP A 362 12.29 -23.26 -7.74
C TRP A 362 11.19 -23.15 -6.67
N SER A 363 11.32 -23.92 -5.60
CA SER A 363 10.33 -23.99 -4.53
C SER A 363 10.92 -23.85 -3.13
N ARG A 364 12.25 -23.76 -2.99
CA ARG A 364 12.99 -23.74 -1.71
C ARG A 364 14.31 -23.01 -1.92
N ASP A 365 14.78 -22.29 -0.90
CA ASP A 365 16.14 -21.79 -0.91
C ASP A 365 17.18 -22.95 -0.80
N SER A 366 18.45 -22.64 -1.05
CA SER A 366 19.57 -23.59 -0.99
C SER A 366 19.74 -24.28 0.36
N ASP A 367 19.24 -23.66 1.43
CA ASP A 367 19.33 -24.14 2.80
C ASP A 367 18.06 -24.92 3.24
N GLY A 368 17.11 -25.11 2.32
CA GLY A 368 15.83 -25.79 2.57
C GLY A 368 14.83 -24.98 3.41
N GLY A 369 15.02 -23.68 3.52
CA GLY A 369 14.22 -22.72 4.27
C GLY A 369 12.84 -22.41 3.67
N ASN A 370 12.34 -21.21 3.92
CA ASN A 370 10.90 -20.92 3.77
C ASN A 370 10.47 -20.86 2.29
N TYR A 371 9.90 -21.97 1.81
CA TYR A 371 9.36 -22.14 0.45
C TYR A 371 8.48 -20.99 -0.06
N ARG A 372 7.75 -20.29 0.82
CA ARG A 372 6.89 -19.17 0.41
C ARG A 372 7.70 -17.90 0.13
N ALA A 373 8.69 -17.62 0.98
CA ALA A 373 9.52 -16.42 0.83
C ALA A 373 10.35 -16.55 -0.45
N TYR A 374 10.97 -17.72 -0.65
CA TYR A 374 11.76 -17.99 -1.84
C TYR A 374 10.90 -17.95 -3.11
N GLY A 375 9.76 -18.66 -3.15
CA GLY A 375 8.89 -18.62 -4.34
C GLY A 375 8.37 -17.22 -4.67
N THR A 376 8.17 -16.35 -3.67
CA THR A 376 7.80 -14.95 -3.91
C THR A 376 8.95 -14.17 -4.54
N ALA A 377 10.18 -14.38 -4.09
CA ALA A 377 11.37 -13.78 -4.66
C ALA A 377 11.60 -14.24 -6.11
N SER A 378 11.48 -15.54 -6.40
CA SER A 378 11.62 -16.06 -7.77
C SER A 378 10.59 -15.46 -8.73
N ILE A 379 9.33 -15.27 -8.29
CA ILE A 379 8.30 -14.61 -9.12
C ILE A 379 8.66 -13.14 -9.37
N ALA A 380 9.16 -12.42 -8.36
CA ALA A 380 9.61 -11.04 -8.51
C ALA A 380 10.80 -10.94 -9.48
N ASP A 381 11.71 -11.91 -9.44
CA ASP A 381 12.88 -11.99 -10.31
C ASP A 381 12.49 -12.26 -11.77
N MET A 382 11.57 -13.21 -12.01
CA MET A 382 11.03 -13.46 -13.36
C MET A 382 10.29 -12.24 -13.90
N ARG A 383 9.49 -11.57 -13.06
CA ARG A 383 8.78 -10.34 -13.43
C ARG A 383 9.76 -9.23 -13.80
N ARG A 384 10.86 -9.09 -13.05
CA ARG A 384 11.94 -8.14 -13.38
C ARG A 384 12.64 -8.51 -14.69
N PHE A 385 13.01 -9.76 -14.88
CA PHE A 385 13.65 -10.23 -16.11
C PHE A 385 12.77 -9.96 -17.34
N PHE A 386 11.48 -10.29 -17.28
CA PHE A 386 10.53 -9.99 -18.35
C PHE A 386 10.47 -8.49 -18.67
N ALA A 387 10.40 -7.64 -17.65
CA ALA A 387 10.38 -6.19 -17.83
C ALA A 387 11.68 -5.65 -18.46
N GLU A 388 12.84 -6.16 -18.02
CA GLU A 388 14.15 -5.79 -18.57
C GLU A 388 14.25 -6.15 -20.05
N ARG A 389 13.91 -7.40 -20.42
CA ARG A 389 13.90 -7.84 -21.82
C ARG A 389 12.94 -7.02 -22.68
N CYS A 390 11.75 -6.71 -22.17
CA CYS A 390 10.82 -5.83 -22.88
C CYS A 390 11.40 -4.42 -23.08
N ASN A 391 12.03 -3.85 -22.04
CA ASN A 391 12.58 -2.50 -22.12
C ASN A 391 13.77 -2.42 -23.08
N GLU A 392 14.63 -3.45 -23.12
CA GLU A 392 15.73 -3.55 -24.10
C GLU A 392 15.18 -3.49 -25.55
N GLU A 393 14.09 -4.22 -25.83
CA GLU A 393 13.46 -4.18 -27.16
C GLU A 393 12.71 -2.87 -27.45
N LEU A 394 12.05 -2.26 -26.45
CA LEU A 394 11.43 -0.95 -26.60
C LEU A 394 12.46 0.14 -26.89
N ASP A 395 13.60 0.11 -26.18
CA ASP A 395 14.72 1.04 -26.39
C ASP A 395 15.30 0.84 -27.80
N ARG A 396 15.44 -0.40 -28.28
CA ARG A 396 15.85 -0.71 -29.66
C ARG A 396 14.88 -0.13 -30.70
N LEU A 397 13.59 -0.11 -30.40
CA LEU A 397 12.54 0.47 -31.25
C LEU A 397 12.37 1.99 -31.08
N GLY A 398 13.14 2.63 -30.20
CA GLY A 398 13.02 4.07 -29.91
C GLY A 398 11.74 4.44 -29.16
N VAL A 399 11.08 3.49 -28.50
CA VAL A 399 9.86 3.73 -27.72
C VAL A 399 10.24 4.19 -26.32
N THR A 400 9.85 5.42 -25.96
CA THR A 400 10.22 6.04 -24.68
C THR A 400 9.47 5.47 -23.47
N ARG A 401 8.34 4.81 -23.69
CA ARG A 401 7.53 4.19 -22.65
C ARG A 401 8.19 2.88 -22.22
N GLN A 402 8.41 2.70 -20.92
CA GLN A 402 9.07 1.50 -20.37
C GLN A 402 8.17 0.76 -19.36
N LEU A 403 8.39 -0.54 -19.19
CA LEU A 403 7.79 -1.35 -18.14
C LEU A 403 8.52 -1.17 -16.80
N HIS A 404 7.73 -1.18 -15.72
CA HIS A 404 8.20 -1.21 -14.35
C HIS A 404 7.77 -2.51 -13.66
N PRO A 405 8.70 -3.31 -13.10
CA PRO A 405 8.38 -4.62 -12.53
C PRO A 405 7.71 -4.52 -11.15
N GLY A 406 7.78 -3.37 -10.47
CA GLY A 406 7.11 -3.17 -9.18
C GLY A 406 5.61 -2.86 -9.28
N ASP A 407 5.04 -2.42 -8.16
CA ASP A 407 3.66 -1.95 -8.04
C ASP A 407 3.53 -0.43 -8.30
N LEU A 408 2.32 0.11 -8.18
CA LEU A 408 2.09 1.56 -8.34
C LEU A 408 2.87 2.39 -7.32
N ARG A 409 3.00 1.92 -6.08
CA ARG A 409 3.74 2.64 -5.03
C ARG A 409 5.21 2.79 -5.38
N SER A 410 5.82 1.73 -5.92
CA SER A 410 7.22 1.77 -6.38
C SER A 410 7.44 2.70 -7.57
N LEU A 411 6.38 3.07 -8.31
CA LEU A 411 6.39 4.12 -9.34
C LEU A 411 6.17 5.54 -8.79
N GLY A 412 6.08 5.72 -7.47
CA GLY A 412 5.71 6.99 -6.86
C GLY A 412 4.22 7.32 -6.97
N CYS A 413 3.38 6.34 -7.28
CA CYS A 413 1.93 6.50 -7.37
C CYS A 413 1.26 5.99 -6.10
N GLU A 414 0.62 6.88 -5.34
CA GLU A 414 -0.08 6.51 -4.11
C GLU A 414 -1.45 5.85 -4.37
N ARG A 415 -1.89 5.78 -5.63
CA ARG A 415 -3.14 5.12 -6.01
C ARG A 415 -3.13 3.65 -5.60
N GLN A 416 -4.25 3.20 -5.07
CA GLN A 416 -4.47 1.78 -4.89
C GLN A 416 -4.69 1.10 -6.25
N ALA A 417 -4.10 -0.08 -6.44
CA ALA A 417 -4.33 -0.87 -7.64
C ALA A 417 -5.77 -1.36 -7.73
N GLN A 418 -6.37 -1.23 -8.91
CA GLN A 418 -7.71 -1.76 -9.19
C GLN A 418 -7.75 -3.28 -9.04
N LYS A 419 -8.92 -3.80 -8.65
CA LYS A 419 -9.15 -5.24 -8.51
C LYS A 419 -9.40 -5.86 -9.90
N PRO A 420 -8.91 -7.07 -10.17
CA PRO A 420 -9.24 -7.77 -11.41
C PRO A 420 -10.75 -8.02 -11.49
N LEU A 421 -11.39 -7.59 -12.58
CA LEU A 421 -12.82 -7.83 -12.80
C LEU A 421 -13.12 -9.33 -12.95
N GLY A 422 -12.20 -10.06 -13.59
CA GLY A 422 -12.35 -11.49 -13.88
C GLY A 422 -13.33 -11.75 -15.02
N THR A 423 -13.44 -13.02 -15.38
CA THR A 423 -14.00 -13.50 -16.66
C THR A 423 -15.49 -13.19 -16.85
N ARG A 424 -16.25 -13.11 -15.77
CA ARG A 424 -17.70 -12.84 -15.81
C ARG A 424 -18.02 -11.35 -15.79
N ALA A 425 -17.26 -10.56 -15.04
CA ALA A 425 -17.56 -9.15 -14.85
C ALA A 425 -16.94 -8.29 -15.96
N ALA A 426 -15.78 -8.66 -16.49
CA ALA A 426 -15.11 -7.88 -17.53
C ALA A 426 -15.96 -7.70 -18.81
N PRO A 427 -16.58 -8.75 -19.39
CA PRO A 427 -17.42 -8.58 -20.58
C PRO A 427 -18.70 -7.78 -20.32
N LEU A 428 -19.24 -7.83 -19.10
CA LEU A 428 -20.41 -7.04 -18.71
C LEU A 428 -20.04 -5.56 -18.59
N ASP A 429 -18.94 -5.27 -17.89
CA ASP A 429 -18.46 -3.91 -17.71
C ASP A 429 -17.99 -3.27 -19.04
N ALA A 430 -17.45 -4.08 -19.96
CA ALA A 430 -17.10 -3.70 -21.33
C ALA A 430 -18.30 -3.18 -22.15
N VAL A 431 -19.51 -3.68 -21.88
CA VAL A 431 -20.73 -3.29 -22.61
C VAL A 431 -21.61 -2.33 -21.80
N GLY A 432 -21.06 -1.69 -20.76
CA GLY A 432 -21.78 -0.71 -19.95
C GLY A 432 -22.69 -1.29 -18.86
N VAL A 433 -22.68 -2.61 -18.65
CA VAL A 433 -23.47 -3.26 -17.59
C VAL A 433 -22.72 -3.21 -16.26
N LEU A 434 -23.43 -2.84 -15.20
CA LEU A 434 -22.82 -2.66 -13.88
C LEU A 434 -22.39 -3.98 -13.25
N THR A 435 -21.24 -3.94 -12.58
CA THR A 435 -20.74 -5.05 -11.78
C THR A 435 -20.22 -4.51 -10.45
N GLY A 436 -20.35 -5.28 -9.37
CA GLY A 436 -19.90 -4.83 -8.04
C GLY A 436 -18.43 -4.45 -8.03
N ARG A 437 -17.56 -5.26 -8.66
CA ARG A 437 -16.14 -4.95 -8.82
C ARG A 437 -15.87 -3.74 -9.72
N GLY A 438 -16.67 -3.54 -10.78
CA GLY A 438 -16.55 -2.38 -11.65
C GLY A 438 -16.84 -1.07 -10.92
N ILE A 439 -17.88 -1.07 -10.07
CA ILE A 439 -18.21 0.07 -9.20
C ILE A 439 -17.06 0.35 -8.23
N GLU A 440 -16.58 -0.67 -7.49
CA GLU A 440 -15.46 -0.51 -6.55
C GLU A 440 -14.20 0.06 -7.22
N ASN A 441 -13.87 -0.42 -8.43
CA ASN A 441 -12.72 0.09 -9.17
C ASN A 441 -12.92 1.54 -9.64
N ALA A 442 -14.12 1.91 -10.07
CA ALA A 442 -14.43 3.28 -10.46
C ALA A 442 -14.27 4.23 -9.27
N GLU A 443 -14.87 3.90 -8.13
CA GLU A 443 -14.78 4.70 -6.91
C GLU A 443 -13.33 4.89 -6.46
N MET A 444 -12.55 3.81 -6.45
CA MET A 444 -11.13 3.84 -6.10
C MET A 444 -10.33 4.77 -7.03
N LEU A 445 -10.53 4.64 -8.34
CA LEU A 445 -9.82 5.43 -9.34
C LEU A 445 -10.19 6.91 -9.28
N TRP A 446 -11.49 7.22 -9.34
CA TRP A 446 -11.95 8.60 -9.45
C TRP A 446 -11.74 9.38 -8.15
N SER A 447 -11.90 8.73 -6.99
CA SER A 447 -11.51 9.34 -5.72
C SER A 447 -10.02 9.70 -5.69
N ALA A 448 -9.16 8.81 -6.21
CA ALA A 448 -7.74 9.07 -6.24
C ALA A 448 -7.37 10.21 -7.20
N LEU A 449 -7.97 10.26 -8.39
CA LEU A 449 -7.74 11.33 -9.37
C LEU A 449 -8.23 12.70 -8.89
N LEU A 450 -9.41 12.76 -8.24
CA LEU A 450 -9.88 13.99 -7.62
C LEU A 450 -8.92 14.45 -6.52
N ARG A 451 -8.49 13.54 -5.64
CA ARG A 451 -7.49 13.88 -4.61
C ARG A 451 -6.19 14.40 -5.22
N GLU A 452 -5.67 13.74 -6.25
CA GLU A 452 -4.43 14.17 -6.93
C GLU A 452 -4.54 15.53 -7.60
N ALA A 453 -5.65 15.80 -8.30
CA ALA A 453 -5.91 17.10 -8.91
C ALA A 453 -5.89 18.22 -7.86
N TRP A 454 -6.52 17.97 -6.72
CA TRP A 454 -6.56 18.91 -5.59
C TRP A 454 -5.20 19.06 -4.90
N THR A 455 -4.50 17.97 -4.60
CA THR A 455 -3.15 18.01 -4.01
C THR A 455 -2.20 18.76 -4.92
N ALA A 456 -2.26 18.54 -6.24
CA ALA A 456 -1.44 19.29 -7.20
C ALA A 456 -1.75 20.80 -7.17
N ALA A 457 -3.03 21.20 -7.07
CA ALA A 457 -3.41 22.60 -6.93
C ALA A 457 -2.95 23.20 -5.59
N GLU A 458 -3.01 22.44 -4.49
CA GLU A 458 -2.52 22.85 -3.17
C GLU A 458 -0.99 23.02 -3.15
N GLU A 459 -0.23 22.11 -3.77
CA GLU A 459 1.23 22.24 -3.90
C GLU A 459 1.61 23.44 -4.77
N ARG A 460 0.90 23.68 -5.88
CA ARG A 460 1.09 24.92 -6.66
C ARG A 460 0.77 26.16 -5.81
N ALA A 461 -0.28 26.13 -4.99
CA ALA A 461 -0.60 27.24 -4.09
C ALA A 461 0.48 27.49 -3.02
N LYS A 462 1.09 26.43 -2.46
CA LYS A 462 2.23 26.55 -1.54
C LYS A 462 3.46 27.15 -2.23
N ALA A 463 3.79 26.67 -3.43
CA ALA A 463 4.89 27.20 -4.23
C ALA A 463 4.71 28.71 -4.52
N ARG A 464 3.47 29.12 -4.85
CA ARG A 464 3.11 30.54 -5.01
C ARG A 464 3.27 31.33 -3.71
N ALA A 465 2.78 30.83 -2.58
CA ALA A 465 2.93 31.49 -1.29
C ALA A 465 4.41 31.68 -0.89
N ASP A 466 5.26 30.70 -1.19
CA ASP A 466 6.70 30.79 -0.96
C ASP A 466 7.38 31.80 -1.88
N LEU A 467 6.98 31.88 -3.16
CA LEU A 467 7.44 32.93 -4.07
C LEU A 467 7.08 34.33 -3.53
N ARG A 468 5.83 34.52 -3.10
CA ARG A 468 5.38 35.79 -2.50
C ARG A 468 6.22 36.17 -1.27
N ARG A 469 6.46 35.22 -0.37
CA ARG A 469 7.29 35.42 0.81
C ARG A 469 8.70 35.88 0.45
N ARG A 470 9.30 35.24 -0.56
CA ARG A 470 10.64 35.61 -1.08
C ARG A 470 10.66 37.00 -1.71
N LEU A 471 9.59 37.41 -2.39
CA LEU A 471 9.46 38.76 -2.96
C LEU A 471 9.37 39.83 -1.85
N LEU A 472 8.54 39.60 -0.82
CA LEU A 472 8.43 40.51 0.33
C LEU A 472 9.73 40.62 1.12
N GLU A 473 10.43 39.50 1.32
CA GLU A 473 11.76 39.51 1.93
C GLU A 473 12.75 40.33 1.10
N ALA A 474 12.74 40.16 -0.22
CA ALA A 474 13.58 40.94 -1.12
C ALA A 474 13.26 42.44 -1.08
N GLU A 475 11.97 42.80 -0.98
CA GLU A 475 11.54 44.19 -0.80
C GLU A 475 12.09 44.77 0.51
N ARG A 476 11.91 44.05 1.62
CA ARG A 476 12.41 44.46 2.95
C ARG A 476 13.91 44.70 2.94
N LEU A 477 14.68 43.78 2.35
CA LEU A 477 16.14 43.89 2.24
C LEU A 477 16.58 45.07 1.36
N CYS A 478 15.80 45.45 0.35
CA CYS A 478 16.08 46.67 -0.43
C CYS A 478 15.74 47.94 0.36
N ALA A 479 14.73 47.91 1.23
CA ALA A 479 14.36 49.03 2.09
C ALA A 479 15.40 49.34 3.17
N GLU A 480 16.13 48.32 3.63
CA GLU A 480 17.27 48.46 4.55
C GLU A 480 18.57 48.94 3.84
N GLY A 481 18.55 49.17 2.52
CA GLY A 481 19.71 49.47 1.66
C GLY A 481 19.95 50.94 1.29
N SER A 482 20.89 51.21 0.37
CA SER A 482 21.30 52.57 -0.08
C SER A 482 20.39 53.13 -1.19
N VAL A 483 20.59 54.38 -1.65
CA VAL A 483 19.81 55.02 -2.73
C VAL A 483 19.77 54.19 -4.04
N ILE A 484 20.82 53.44 -4.37
CA ILE A 484 20.86 52.53 -5.54
C ILE A 484 19.82 51.38 -5.42
N ASP A 485 19.38 51.06 -4.20
CA ASP A 485 18.37 50.03 -3.93
C ASP A 485 16.92 50.52 -4.21
N GLN A 486 16.68 51.80 -4.50
CA GLN A 486 15.33 52.33 -4.78
C GLN A 486 14.73 51.86 -6.11
N ALA A 487 15.50 51.85 -7.20
CA ALA A 487 15.01 51.38 -8.50
C ALA A 487 14.70 49.87 -8.46
N ARG A 488 15.55 49.10 -7.78
CA ARG A 488 15.34 47.67 -7.55
C ARG A 488 14.12 47.39 -6.66
N MET A 489 13.92 48.20 -5.62
CA MET A 489 12.73 48.14 -4.78
C MET A 489 11.46 48.41 -5.59
N ALA A 490 11.48 49.42 -6.49
CA ALA A 490 10.36 49.69 -7.38
C ALA A 490 10.04 48.49 -8.29
N SER A 491 11.06 47.84 -8.86
CA SER A 491 10.86 46.61 -9.65
C SER A 491 10.29 45.46 -8.81
N ILE A 492 10.76 45.26 -7.57
CA ILE A 492 10.22 44.20 -6.69
C ILE A 492 8.76 44.47 -6.32
N ARG A 493 8.40 45.73 -6.03
CA ARG A 493 7.01 46.13 -5.77
C ARG A 493 6.11 45.87 -6.96
N ASP A 494 6.54 46.20 -8.17
CA ASP A 494 5.82 45.87 -9.39
C ASP A 494 5.59 44.36 -9.52
N LEU A 495 6.63 43.54 -9.29
CA LEU A 495 6.50 42.09 -9.29
C LEU A 495 5.51 41.58 -8.25
N ILE A 496 5.47 42.16 -7.04
CA ILE A 496 4.50 41.79 -5.99
C ILE A 496 3.07 42.12 -6.43
N VAL A 497 2.84 43.32 -6.99
CA VAL A 497 1.50 43.73 -7.46
C VAL A 497 1.02 42.81 -8.59
N ARG A 498 1.88 42.53 -9.58
CA ARG A 498 1.58 41.60 -10.67
C ARG A 498 1.33 40.18 -10.14
N PHE A 499 2.13 39.74 -9.16
CA PHE A 499 1.98 38.44 -8.52
C PHE A 499 0.63 38.34 -7.82
N ASP A 500 0.26 39.33 -7.00
CA ASP A 500 -0.98 39.31 -6.23
C ASP A 500 -2.19 39.29 -7.17
N ALA A 501 -2.16 40.07 -8.25
CA ALA A 501 -3.20 40.05 -9.28
C ALA A 501 -3.35 38.67 -9.95
N ALA A 502 -2.25 38.03 -10.36
CA ALA A 502 -2.28 36.69 -10.95
C ALA A 502 -2.71 35.62 -9.94
N ASN A 503 -2.24 35.71 -8.70
CA ASN A 503 -2.53 34.73 -7.66
C ASN A 503 -4.00 34.73 -7.23
N VAL A 504 -4.70 35.87 -7.27
CA VAL A 504 -6.17 35.92 -7.04
C VAL A 504 -6.90 35.04 -8.05
N VAL A 505 -6.58 35.15 -9.34
CA VAL A 505 -7.19 34.33 -10.41
C VAL A 505 -6.93 32.83 -10.18
N LEU A 506 -5.68 32.47 -9.85
CA LEU A 506 -5.30 31.08 -9.62
C LEU A 506 -5.96 30.49 -8.36
N GLN A 507 -6.07 31.27 -7.27
CA GLN A 507 -6.75 30.83 -6.05
C GLN A 507 -8.24 30.56 -6.28
N GLN A 508 -8.86 31.28 -7.21
CA GLN A 508 -10.28 31.14 -7.51
C GLN A 508 -10.57 29.99 -8.48
N HIS A 509 -9.70 29.73 -9.47
CA HIS A 509 -10.06 28.87 -10.61
C HIS A 509 -9.17 27.65 -10.86
N ASP A 510 -7.92 27.60 -10.36
CA ASP A 510 -6.96 26.51 -10.67
C ASP A 510 -7.51 25.13 -10.25
N ALA A 511 -7.95 25.00 -9.00
CA ALA A 511 -8.52 23.75 -8.49
C ALA A 511 -9.86 23.38 -9.15
N GLU A 512 -10.72 24.37 -9.42
CA GLU A 512 -12.05 24.12 -10.02
C GLU A 512 -11.93 23.63 -11.47
N CYS A 513 -11.00 24.19 -12.26
CA CYS A 513 -10.68 23.71 -13.60
C CYS A 513 -10.19 22.25 -13.56
N ALA A 514 -9.25 21.94 -12.67
CA ALA A 514 -8.70 20.59 -12.55
C ALA A 514 -9.76 19.55 -12.12
N GLU A 515 -10.64 19.92 -11.19
CA GLU A 515 -11.78 19.08 -10.79
C GLU A 515 -12.77 18.85 -11.95
N TYR A 516 -13.08 19.89 -12.72
CA TYR A 516 -13.95 19.79 -13.89
C TYR A 516 -13.40 18.80 -14.91
N ASP A 517 -12.10 18.86 -15.22
CA ASP A 517 -11.44 17.98 -16.19
C ASP A 517 -11.54 16.50 -15.77
N VAL A 518 -11.30 16.21 -14.48
CA VAL A 518 -11.46 14.86 -13.92
C VAL A 518 -12.92 14.42 -14.00
N THR A 519 -13.87 15.31 -13.69
CA THR A 519 -15.31 15.01 -13.71
C THR A 519 -15.83 14.74 -15.11
N LEU A 520 -15.38 15.50 -16.11
CA LEU A 520 -15.72 15.28 -17.51
C LEU A 520 -15.17 13.93 -17.99
N THR A 521 -13.92 13.64 -17.68
CA THR A 521 -13.29 12.34 -18.01
C THR A 521 -14.03 11.19 -17.34
N MET A 522 -14.47 11.38 -16.10
CA MET A 522 -15.30 10.44 -15.34
C MET A 522 -16.64 10.14 -16.02
N ALA A 523 -17.34 11.18 -16.49
CA ALA A 523 -18.62 11.03 -17.14
C ALA A 523 -18.55 10.29 -18.48
N ARG A 524 -17.42 10.43 -19.19
CA ARG A 524 -17.22 9.83 -20.52
C ARG A 524 -16.69 8.40 -20.48
N ALA A 525 -16.03 7.99 -19.40
CA ALA A 525 -15.25 6.75 -19.35
C ALA A 525 -16.02 5.46 -19.70
N ARG A 526 -17.24 5.28 -19.16
CA ARG A 526 -18.04 4.06 -19.43
C ARG A 526 -18.64 4.04 -20.84
N PRO A 527 -19.32 5.09 -21.33
CA PRO A 527 -19.86 5.09 -22.68
C PRO A 527 -18.76 5.02 -23.75
N ASP A 528 -17.65 5.75 -23.61
CA ASP A 528 -16.52 5.68 -24.56
C ASP A 528 -15.98 4.24 -24.69
N LYS A 529 -15.77 3.57 -23.56
CA LYS A 529 -15.39 2.15 -23.51
C LYS A 529 -16.40 1.26 -24.22
N THR A 530 -17.69 1.48 -23.97
CA THR A 530 -18.78 0.67 -24.53
C THR A 530 -18.85 0.83 -26.05
N ILE A 531 -18.74 2.06 -26.54
CA ILE A 531 -18.71 2.37 -27.98
C ILE A 531 -17.51 1.71 -28.63
N ALA A 532 -16.32 1.85 -28.04
CA ALA A 532 -15.10 1.25 -28.58
C ALA A 532 -15.22 -0.28 -28.68
N VAL A 533 -15.82 -0.94 -27.68
CA VAL A 533 -16.07 -2.38 -27.71
C VAL A 533 -17.11 -2.75 -28.77
N CYS A 534 -18.25 -2.04 -28.82
CA CYS A 534 -19.30 -2.32 -29.80
C CYS A 534 -18.79 -2.15 -31.23
N ARG A 535 -18.04 -1.08 -31.52
CA ARG A 535 -17.42 -0.85 -32.83
C ARG A 535 -16.47 -1.97 -33.23
N ARG A 536 -15.58 -2.42 -32.34
CA ARG A 536 -14.68 -3.56 -32.62
C ARG A 536 -15.45 -4.84 -32.97
N ILE A 537 -16.53 -5.13 -32.23
CA ILE A 537 -17.35 -6.32 -32.49
C ILE A 537 -18.11 -6.18 -33.80
N LEU A 538 -18.65 -5.00 -34.11
CA LEU A 538 -19.33 -4.74 -35.39
C LEU A 538 -18.37 -4.87 -36.58
N GLU A 539 -17.15 -4.32 -36.47
CA GLU A 539 -16.09 -4.50 -37.45
C GLU A 539 -15.73 -5.98 -37.65
N ALA A 540 -15.68 -6.78 -36.58
CA ALA A 540 -15.46 -8.22 -36.67
C ALA A 540 -16.64 -8.97 -37.31
N ILE A 541 -17.89 -8.51 -37.10
CA ILE A 541 -19.07 -9.04 -37.79
C ILE A 541 -19.00 -8.76 -39.29
N GLU A 542 -18.62 -7.54 -39.66
CA GLU A 542 -18.45 -7.12 -41.06
C GLU A 542 -17.28 -7.84 -41.73
N GLY A 543 -16.18 -8.05 -41.01
CA GLY A 543 -15.02 -8.82 -41.47
C GLY A 543 -15.20 -10.34 -41.47
N GLY A 544 -16.35 -10.85 -41.01
CA GLY A 544 -16.64 -12.29 -40.97
C GLY A 544 -15.84 -13.09 -39.92
N THR A 545 -15.18 -12.40 -38.97
CA THR A 545 -14.38 -13.03 -37.90
C THR A 545 -15.14 -13.17 -36.58
N ALA A 546 -16.29 -12.49 -36.43
CA ALA A 546 -17.15 -12.62 -35.25
C ALA A 546 -17.92 -13.94 -35.23
N ASP A 547 -18.26 -14.40 -34.02
CA ASP A 547 -18.95 -15.67 -33.84
C ASP A 547 -20.46 -15.59 -34.20
N ARG A 548 -21.12 -16.76 -34.32
CA ARG A 548 -22.55 -16.83 -34.66
C ARG A 548 -23.47 -16.22 -33.60
N ALA A 549 -23.04 -16.15 -32.33
CA ALA A 549 -23.84 -15.54 -31.28
C ALA A 549 -23.82 -14.01 -31.40
N GLU A 550 -22.69 -13.43 -31.77
CA GLU A 550 -22.52 -12.00 -32.03
C GLU A 550 -23.20 -11.57 -33.31
N GLN A 551 -23.08 -12.35 -34.39
CA GLN A 551 -23.81 -12.11 -35.62
C GLN A 551 -25.33 -12.04 -35.36
N ARG A 552 -25.86 -12.96 -34.54
CA ARG A 552 -27.27 -12.93 -34.09
C ARG A 552 -27.59 -11.74 -33.18
N ALA A 553 -26.62 -11.25 -32.42
CA ALA A 553 -26.76 -10.11 -31.52
C ALA A 553 -26.48 -8.76 -32.19
N LYS A 554 -26.17 -8.70 -33.51
CA LYS A 554 -25.78 -7.46 -34.23
C LYS A 554 -26.70 -6.28 -33.91
N GLY A 555 -28.02 -6.46 -34.00
CA GLY A 555 -28.98 -5.40 -33.70
C GLY A 555 -28.91 -4.87 -32.27
N ALA A 556 -28.71 -5.76 -31.29
CA ALA A 556 -28.55 -5.36 -29.88
C ALA A 556 -27.20 -4.67 -29.62
N ILE A 557 -26.15 -5.02 -30.37
CA ILE A 557 -24.84 -4.37 -30.30
C ILE A 557 -24.91 -2.95 -30.87
N VAL A 558 -25.59 -2.76 -32.00
CA VAL A 558 -25.83 -1.43 -32.58
C VAL A 558 -26.63 -0.57 -31.61
N ALA A 559 -27.77 -1.06 -31.11
CA ALA A 559 -28.58 -0.33 -30.13
C ALA A 559 -27.77 0.05 -28.88
N ARG A 560 -26.89 -0.83 -28.39
CA ARG A 560 -26.00 -0.52 -27.26
C ARG A 560 -25.03 0.61 -27.55
N ALA A 561 -24.47 0.66 -28.76
CA ALA A 561 -23.60 1.75 -29.19
C ALA A 561 -24.39 3.06 -29.27
N ASP A 562 -25.59 3.04 -29.86
CA ASP A 562 -26.47 4.21 -29.99
C ASP A 562 -26.89 4.77 -28.62
N GLU A 563 -27.23 3.90 -27.65
CA GLU A 563 -27.55 4.32 -26.27
C GLU A 563 -26.35 5.01 -25.59
N ALA A 564 -25.13 4.50 -25.80
CA ALA A 564 -23.91 5.10 -25.27
C ALA A 564 -23.58 6.43 -25.94
N GLU A 565 -23.77 6.53 -27.26
CA GLU A 565 -23.59 7.77 -28.03
C GLU A 565 -24.62 8.84 -27.63
N ALA A 566 -25.88 8.46 -27.41
CA ALA A 566 -26.91 9.36 -26.90
C ALA A 566 -26.56 9.93 -25.52
N PHE A 567 -26.02 9.10 -24.62
CA PHE A 567 -25.54 9.57 -23.33
C PHE A 567 -24.38 10.58 -23.48
N LEU A 568 -23.40 10.28 -24.33
CA LEU A 568 -22.29 11.21 -24.62
C LEU A 568 -22.74 12.51 -25.28
N ALA A 569 -23.77 12.48 -26.13
CA ALA A 569 -24.37 13.67 -26.70
C ALA A 569 -24.96 14.56 -25.58
N GLY A 570 -25.57 13.97 -24.55
CA GLY A 570 -26.01 14.68 -23.35
C GLY A 570 -24.85 15.33 -22.58
N ILE A 571 -23.75 14.60 -22.36
CA ILE A 571 -22.54 15.16 -21.73
C ILE A 571 -21.94 16.30 -22.57
N THR A 572 -21.91 16.13 -23.89
CA THR A 572 -21.40 17.14 -24.83
C THR A 572 -22.29 18.38 -24.85
N ALA A 573 -23.61 18.23 -24.71
CA ALA A 573 -24.52 19.37 -24.58
C ALA A 573 -24.22 20.17 -23.30
N ILE A 574 -24.01 19.49 -22.16
CA ILE A 574 -23.59 20.14 -20.91
C ILE A 574 -22.27 20.89 -21.11
N GLU A 575 -21.27 20.26 -21.72
CA GLU A 575 -19.98 20.91 -22.02
C GLU A 575 -20.16 22.14 -22.91
N ARG A 576 -20.95 22.04 -23.99
CA ARG A 576 -21.24 23.14 -24.91
C ARG A 576 -21.92 24.32 -24.22
N ASP A 577 -22.92 24.05 -23.37
CA ASP A 577 -23.65 25.09 -22.62
C ASP A 577 -22.72 25.86 -21.66
N HIS A 578 -21.65 25.21 -21.19
CA HIS A 578 -20.66 25.79 -20.28
C HIS A 578 -19.34 26.20 -20.96
N ALA A 579 -19.18 25.93 -22.25
CA ALA A 579 -17.94 26.18 -22.98
C ALA A 579 -17.46 27.64 -22.90
N PRO A 580 -18.33 28.68 -23.00
CA PRO A 580 -17.88 30.07 -22.87
C PRO A 580 -17.27 30.37 -21.49
N VAL A 581 -17.92 29.89 -20.43
CA VAL A 581 -17.47 30.07 -19.04
C VAL A 581 -16.13 29.35 -18.83
N LEU A 582 -16.06 28.06 -19.20
CA LEU A 582 -14.85 27.25 -19.04
C LEU A 582 -13.68 27.78 -19.85
N THR A 583 -13.92 28.20 -21.10
CA THR A 583 -12.87 28.77 -21.97
C THR A 583 -12.33 30.07 -21.38
N GLY A 584 -13.22 30.94 -20.87
CA GLY A 584 -12.83 32.17 -20.19
C GLY A 584 -11.95 31.90 -18.97
N HIS A 585 -12.37 30.99 -18.08
CA HIS A 585 -11.61 30.66 -16.88
C HIS A 585 -10.30 29.92 -17.17
N ARG A 586 -10.27 28.96 -18.10
CA ARG A 586 -9.04 28.28 -18.52
C ARG A 586 -8.03 29.25 -19.13
N THR A 587 -8.51 30.19 -19.96
CA THR A 587 -7.66 31.25 -20.52
C THR A 587 -7.11 32.16 -19.43
N ALA A 588 -7.94 32.54 -18.44
CA ALA A 588 -7.51 33.35 -17.31
C ALA A 588 -6.46 32.62 -16.44
N VAL A 589 -6.68 31.34 -16.14
CA VAL A 589 -5.72 30.48 -15.41
C VAL A 589 -4.41 30.37 -16.18
N ALA A 590 -4.44 30.08 -17.48
CA ALA A 590 -3.24 29.96 -18.30
C ALA A 590 -2.44 31.28 -18.35
N LYS A 591 -3.13 32.42 -18.52
CA LYS A 591 -2.51 33.75 -18.50
C LYS A 591 -1.91 34.08 -17.14
N ALA A 592 -2.62 33.78 -16.05
CA ALA A 592 -2.13 34.00 -14.69
C ALA A 592 -0.92 33.10 -14.38
N GLN A 593 -0.93 31.84 -14.80
CA GLN A 593 0.20 30.93 -14.62
C GLN A 593 1.44 31.43 -15.39
N ALA A 594 1.28 31.83 -16.65
CA ALA A 594 2.38 32.42 -17.44
C ALA A 594 2.96 33.68 -16.78
N ALA A 595 2.11 34.53 -16.18
CA ALA A 595 2.57 35.70 -15.44
C ALA A 595 3.37 35.31 -14.18
N ILE A 596 2.97 34.27 -13.44
CA ILE A 596 3.73 33.76 -12.29
C ILE A 596 5.08 33.19 -12.72
N ASP A 597 5.14 32.48 -13.85
CA ASP A 597 6.39 31.92 -14.37
C ASP A 597 7.36 33.02 -14.82
N GLU A 598 6.85 34.08 -15.46
CA GLU A 598 7.62 35.30 -15.80
C GLU A 598 8.13 36.01 -14.53
N ILE A 599 7.27 36.19 -13.51
CA ILE A 599 7.63 36.80 -12.22
C ILE A 599 8.70 35.96 -11.51
N THR A 600 8.58 34.63 -11.53
CA THR A 600 9.56 33.71 -10.95
C THR A 600 10.92 33.88 -11.62
N SER A 601 10.93 33.97 -12.95
CA SER A 601 12.14 34.18 -13.75
C SER A 601 12.75 35.57 -13.47
N ALA A 602 11.94 36.62 -13.43
CA ALA A 602 12.37 37.98 -13.14
C ALA A 602 12.91 38.14 -11.70
N ALA A 603 12.26 37.51 -10.72
CA ALA A 603 12.72 37.48 -9.33
C ALA A 603 14.07 36.77 -9.19
N THR A 604 14.29 35.70 -9.95
CA THR A 604 15.56 34.97 -10.00
C THR A 604 16.66 35.83 -10.61
N ALA A 605 16.41 36.47 -11.77
CA ALA A 605 17.35 37.38 -12.40
C ALA A 605 17.70 38.60 -11.52
N LEU A 606 16.71 39.15 -10.79
CA LEU A 606 16.95 40.23 -9.83
C LEU A 606 17.86 39.78 -8.69
N LYS A 607 17.81 38.52 -8.25
CA LYS A 607 18.74 37.99 -7.23
C LYS A 607 20.16 37.86 -7.75
N GLU A 608 20.32 37.47 -9.02
CA GLU A 608 21.62 37.23 -9.66
C GLU A 608 22.37 38.52 -10.02
N ARG A 609 21.68 39.64 -10.31
CA ARG A 609 22.27 40.97 -10.63
C ARG A 609 22.96 41.69 -9.46
N ARG A 610 23.61 40.97 -8.54
CA ARG A 610 24.32 41.56 -7.40
C ARG A 610 25.59 42.28 -7.90
N GLU A 611 25.59 43.62 -7.96
CA GLU A 611 26.82 44.39 -8.17
C GLU A 611 27.85 44.13 -7.05
N PRO A 612 29.16 44.20 -7.36
CA PRO A 612 30.24 44.01 -6.40
C PRO A 612 30.26 45.17 -5.39
N ARG A 613 29.57 45.01 -4.26
CA ARG A 613 29.60 45.98 -3.15
C ARG A 613 31.04 46.17 -2.63
N ARG A 614 31.51 47.43 -2.67
CA ARG A 614 32.76 47.98 -2.11
C ARG A 614 33.19 47.33 -0.79
N ALA A 615 34.42 46.78 -0.81
CA ALA A 615 35.43 46.50 0.22
C ALA A 615 35.06 46.04 1.65
N SER A 616 33.98 46.51 2.30
CA SER A 616 33.64 46.03 3.66
C SER A 616 32.92 44.67 3.65
N LYS A 617 32.25 44.35 2.54
CA LYS A 617 31.63 43.03 2.30
C LYS A 617 32.65 42.01 1.79
N ALA A 618 33.70 42.45 1.09
CA ALA A 618 34.76 41.57 0.59
C ALA A 618 35.46 40.85 1.76
N ALA A 619 35.79 41.55 2.85
CA ALA A 619 36.39 40.93 4.04
C ALA A 619 35.45 39.94 4.76
N ARG A 620 34.12 40.19 4.78
CA ARG A 620 33.13 39.24 5.35
C ARG A 620 32.81 38.07 4.42
N LEU A 621 32.79 38.29 3.11
CA LEU A 621 32.67 37.23 2.10
C LEU A 621 33.90 36.34 2.10
N ASP A 622 35.08 36.92 2.29
CA ASP A 622 36.34 36.19 2.39
C ASP A 622 36.39 35.35 3.68
N ALA A 623 35.97 35.90 4.82
CA ALA A 623 35.84 35.12 6.07
C ALA A 623 34.79 33.98 5.95
N ARG A 624 33.63 34.24 5.33
CA ARG A 624 32.61 33.20 5.14
C ARG A 624 33.05 32.14 4.12
N ALA A 625 33.66 32.52 3.01
CA ALA A 625 34.21 31.59 2.03
C ALA A 625 35.33 30.74 2.65
N THR A 626 36.16 31.35 3.50
CA THR A 626 37.18 30.64 4.29
C THR A 626 36.53 29.63 5.24
N LEU A 627 35.41 29.97 5.89
CA LEU A 627 34.66 29.02 6.74
C LEU A 627 34.00 27.89 5.93
N ASP A 628 33.36 28.20 4.81
CA ASP A 628 32.73 27.19 3.96
C ASP A 628 33.78 26.22 3.41
N ALA A 629 34.95 26.73 2.96
CA ALA A 629 36.08 25.90 2.55
C ALA A 629 36.63 25.05 3.70
N LEU A 630 36.70 25.59 4.92
CA LEU A 630 37.08 24.83 6.12
C LEU A 630 36.06 23.71 6.41
N PHE A 631 34.76 23.99 6.33
CA PHE A 631 33.71 23.00 6.59
C PHE A 631 33.70 21.89 5.55
N ASP A 632 33.92 22.22 4.28
CA ASP A 632 34.07 21.23 3.22
C ASP A 632 35.31 20.37 3.46
N ARG A 633 36.42 20.96 3.91
CA ARG A 633 37.63 20.23 4.28
C ARG A 633 37.40 19.29 5.46
N ILE A 634 36.71 19.75 6.51
CA ILE A 634 36.33 18.92 7.67
C ILE A 634 35.52 17.69 7.22
N MET A 635 34.60 17.85 6.26
CA MET A 635 33.77 16.76 5.77
C MET A 635 34.49 15.82 4.80
N LYS A 636 35.31 16.36 3.91
CA LYS A 636 35.99 15.59 2.85
C LYS A 636 37.16 14.79 3.42
N ASP A 637 37.97 15.46 4.24
CA ASP A 637 39.23 14.95 4.76
C ASP A 637 39.07 14.40 6.19
N ASP A 638 37.84 14.38 6.72
CA ASP A 638 37.50 13.87 8.05
C ASP A 638 38.31 14.52 9.18
N VAL A 639 38.62 15.83 9.06
CA VAL A 639 39.40 16.58 10.08
C VAL A 639 38.63 16.59 11.41
N PRO A 640 39.24 16.15 12.53
CA PRO A 640 38.52 16.01 13.80
C PRO A 640 38.07 17.35 14.35
N VAL A 641 36.83 17.42 14.84
CA VAL A 641 36.29 18.57 15.57
C VAL A 641 36.25 18.22 17.05
N LEU A 642 37.06 18.91 17.84
CA LEU A 642 37.19 18.66 19.28
C LEU A 642 36.10 19.44 20.04
N PRO A 643 35.36 18.79 20.95
CA PRO A 643 34.41 19.48 21.81
C PRO A 643 35.14 20.44 22.77
N PRO A 644 34.42 21.40 23.37
CA PRO A 644 34.99 22.30 24.35
C PRO A 644 35.49 21.53 25.58
N GLU A 645 36.74 21.76 26.00
CA GLU A 645 37.35 21.15 27.20
C GLU A 645 37.92 22.23 28.14
N GLY A 646 37.84 22.00 29.45
CA GLY A 646 38.59 22.78 30.45
C GLY A 646 38.21 24.26 30.57
N GLY A 647 36.92 24.57 30.73
CA GLY A 647 36.42 25.94 30.93
C GLY A 647 36.31 26.79 29.66
N VAL A 648 36.70 26.24 28.51
CA VAL A 648 36.52 26.84 27.19
C VAL A 648 35.15 26.45 26.66
N THR A 649 34.42 27.38 26.04
CA THR A 649 33.05 27.17 25.54
C THR A 649 32.99 26.88 24.03
N GLU A 650 34.12 26.93 23.33
CA GLU A 650 34.21 26.86 21.88
C GLU A 650 34.80 25.52 21.39
N TYR A 651 34.22 24.99 20.31
CA TYR A 651 34.75 23.85 19.56
C TYR A 651 36.04 24.23 18.85
N ARG A 652 36.97 23.28 18.76
CA ARG A 652 38.28 23.48 18.14
C ARG A 652 38.48 22.54 16.96
N VAL A 653 39.19 23.02 15.94
CA VAL A 653 39.60 22.21 14.79
C VAL A 653 41.13 22.28 14.73
N PRO A 654 41.86 21.17 14.94
CA PRO A 654 43.30 21.15 14.87
C PRO A 654 43.77 21.34 13.43
N GLY A 655 44.95 21.94 13.25
CA GLY A 655 45.57 22.11 11.93
C GLY A 655 44.93 23.19 11.04
N ILE A 656 44.10 24.08 11.59
CA ILE A 656 43.54 25.21 10.84
C ILE A 656 44.57 26.33 10.65
N THR A 657 44.45 27.06 9.55
CA THR A 657 45.30 28.21 9.22
C THR A 657 44.92 29.43 10.08
N ARG A 658 45.81 30.44 10.13
CA ARG A 658 45.51 31.71 10.83
C ARG A 658 44.28 32.42 10.26
N ALA A 659 44.05 32.33 8.95
CA ALA A 659 42.89 32.91 8.30
C ALA A 659 41.59 32.20 8.71
N GLU A 660 41.61 30.87 8.77
CA GLU A 660 40.50 30.04 9.23
C GLU A 660 40.19 30.27 10.72
N PHE A 661 41.22 30.35 11.57
CA PHE A 661 41.04 30.69 12.98
C PHE A 661 40.40 32.08 13.13
N THR A 662 40.91 33.08 12.42
CA THR A 662 40.35 34.44 12.43
C THR A 662 38.89 34.45 11.98
N ALA A 663 38.55 33.65 10.96
CA ALA A 663 37.19 33.53 10.46
C ALA A 663 36.25 32.83 11.46
N LEU A 664 36.72 31.78 12.14
CA LEU A 664 35.99 31.07 13.21
C LEU A 664 35.71 31.97 14.41
N THR A 665 36.66 32.83 14.79
CA THR A 665 36.53 33.74 15.94
C THR A 665 35.99 35.12 15.57
N THR A 666 35.58 35.34 14.31
CA THR A 666 35.00 36.62 13.89
C THR A 666 33.63 36.79 14.56
N PRO A 667 33.38 37.83 15.39
CA PRO A 667 32.17 37.93 16.20
C PRO A 667 30.86 37.80 15.42
N ALA A 668 30.82 38.31 14.19
CA ALA A 668 29.64 38.25 13.32
C ALA A 668 29.33 36.86 12.75
N LEU A 669 30.29 35.93 12.77
CA LEU A 669 30.18 34.57 12.22
C LEU A 669 30.35 33.48 13.29
N MET A 670 30.87 33.82 14.46
CA MET A 670 31.25 32.89 15.53
C MET A 670 30.09 31.98 15.95
N GLU A 671 28.88 32.51 16.14
CA GLU A 671 27.71 31.70 16.54
C GLU A 671 27.29 30.69 15.45
N MET A 672 27.37 31.08 14.17
CA MET A 672 27.09 30.18 13.03
C MET A 672 28.18 29.10 12.93
N ALA A 673 29.44 29.51 13.07
CA ALA A 673 30.58 28.61 12.99
C ALA A 673 30.55 27.57 14.11
N GLN A 674 30.33 27.99 15.36
CA GLN A 674 30.24 27.10 16.52
C GLN A 674 29.04 26.15 16.42
N ARG A 675 27.88 26.60 15.95
CA ARG A 675 26.73 25.71 15.68
C ARG A 675 27.04 24.65 14.64
N ARG A 676 27.77 25.00 13.58
CA ARG A 676 28.12 24.06 12.51
C ARG A 676 29.23 23.09 12.94
N LEU A 677 30.22 23.55 13.71
CA LEU A 677 31.21 22.70 14.35
C LEU A 677 30.58 21.70 15.33
N ALA A 678 29.59 22.12 16.11
CA ALA A 678 28.84 21.20 16.99
C ALA A 678 28.13 20.09 16.19
N ALA A 679 27.48 20.44 15.07
CA ALA A 679 26.84 19.45 14.20
C ALA A 679 27.85 18.48 13.57
N PHE A 680 29.05 18.95 13.21
CA PHE A 680 30.12 18.07 12.74
C PHE A 680 30.66 17.18 13.86
N ALA A 681 30.87 17.70 15.06
CA ALA A 681 31.31 16.91 16.22
C ALA A 681 30.33 15.76 16.51
N ASP A 682 29.01 16.02 16.48
CA ASP A 682 27.99 14.99 16.65
C ASP A 682 28.04 13.91 15.56
N LEU A 683 28.21 14.33 14.29
CA LEU A 683 28.33 13.40 13.17
C LEU A 683 29.59 12.54 13.29
N GLN A 684 30.72 13.15 13.65
CA GLN A 684 31.99 12.46 13.84
C GLN A 684 31.94 11.50 15.02
N ALA A 685 31.31 11.87 16.14
CA ALA A 685 31.11 10.99 17.28
C ALA A 685 30.34 9.71 16.89
N LYS A 686 29.27 9.83 16.08
CA LYS A 686 28.53 8.67 15.56
C LYS A 686 29.42 7.77 14.68
N ARG A 687 30.22 8.37 13.80
CA ARG A 687 31.17 7.63 12.94
C ARG A 687 32.25 6.92 13.77
N MET A 688 32.77 7.59 14.80
CA MET A 688 33.76 7.03 15.73
C MET A 688 33.20 5.84 16.49
N ILE A 689 31.97 5.94 17.03
CA ILE A 689 31.32 4.85 17.76
C ILE A 689 31.07 3.65 16.84
N ALA A 690 30.59 3.88 15.61
CA ALA A 690 30.38 2.83 14.63
C ALA A 690 31.71 2.13 14.28
N ALA A 691 32.76 2.90 13.94
CA ALA A 691 34.06 2.35 13.61
C ALA A 691 34.71 1.61 14.80
N ALA A 692 34.55 2.10 16.02
CA ALA A 692 35.03 1.43 17.23
C ALA A 692 34.29 0.11 17.47
N THR A 693 32.98 0.06 17.18
CA THR A 693 32.16 -1.14 17.28
C THR A 693 32.61 -2.20 16.27
N ASP A 694 32.81 -1.81 15.02
CA ASP A 694 33.31 -2.70 13.97
C ASP A 694 34.69 -3.25 14.33
N VAL A 695 35.62 -2.39 14.75
CA VAL A 695 36.98 -2.81 15.15
C VAL A 695 36.94 -3.75 16.36
N ALA A 696 36.03 -3.52 17.33
CA ALA A 696 35.85 -4.42 18.47
C ALA A 696 35.25 -5.78 18.05
N ALA A 697 34.34 -5.79 17.07
CA ALA A 697 33.64 -7.00 16.64
C ALA A 697 34.51 -7.93 15.78
N VAL A 698 35.24 -7.39 14.81
CA VAL A 698 35.95 -8.21 13.81
C VAL A 698 37.48 -8.10 13.88
N GLY A 699 38.01 -7.11 14.61
CA GLY A 699 39.44 -6.84 14.68
C GLY A 699 39.95 -6.01 13.49
N LEU A 700 41.03 -5.26 13.72
CA LEU A 700 41.58 -4.32 12.72
C LEU A 700 42.18 -5.03 11.51
N ASP A 701 42.80 -6.19 11.72
CA ASP A 701 43.46 -6.94 10.63
C ASP A 701 42.45 -7.60 9.69
N SER A 702 41.33 -8.10 10.22
CA SER A 702 40.22 -8.62 9.41
C SER A 702 39.61 -7.53 8.53
N LEU A 703 39.44 -6.32 9.06
CA LEU A 703 38.98 -5.17 8.28
C LEU A 703 39.96 -4.80 7.16
N ARG A 704 41.28 -4.88 7.41
CA ARG A 704 42.32 -4.64 6.39
C ARG A 704 42.26 -5.65 5.26
N LEU A 705 42.06 -6.92 5.56
CA LEU A 705 41.91 -7.97 4.56
C LEU A 705 40.63 -7.77 3.74
N ALA A 706 39.48 -7.59 4.38
CA ALA A 706 38.21 -7.36 3.69
C ALA A 706 38.25 -6.12 2.78
N ALA A 707 38.90 -5.04 3.23
CA ALA A 707 39.08 -3.84 2.40
C ALA A 707 39.99 -4.09 1.19
N ALA A 708 41.03 -4.92 1.33
CA ALA A 708 41.90 -5.31 0.21
C ALA A 708 41.14 -6.17 -0.82
N ASP A 709 40.15 -6.94 -0.38
CA ASP A 709 39.26 -7.75 -1.21
C ASP A 709 38.10 -6.94 -1.83
N GLY A 710 38.06 -5.63 -1.62
CA GLY A 710 37.07 -4.72 -2.22
C GLY A 710 35.84 -4.43 -1.38
N ASP A 711 35.80 -4.83 -0.10
CA ASP A 711 34.71 -4.47 0.80
C ASP A 711 34.73 -2.95 1.11
N VAL A 712 33.77 -2.24 0.53
CA VAL A 712 33.59 -0.79 0.66
C VAL A 712 33.27 -0.37 2.10
N SER A 713 32.59 -1.23 2.87
CA SER A 713 32.26 -0.97 4.27
C SER A 713 33.52 -1.06 5.14
N ALA A 714 34.31 -2.12 4.98
CA ALA A 714 35.58 -2.29 5.68
C ALA A 714 36.58 -1.17 5.35
N ALA A 715 36.68 -0.79 4.06
CA ALA A 715 37.51 0.33 3.61
C ALA A 715 37.08 1.66 4.26
N ARG A 716 35.78 1.91 4.38
CA ARG A 716 35.22 3.09 5.04
C ARG A 716 35.51 3.10 6.53
N THR A 717 35.33 1.98 7.23
CA THR A 717 35.66 1.84 8.65
C THR A 717 37.15 2.12 8.88
N LEU A 718 38.05 1.56 8.06
CA LEU A 718 39.49 1.85 8.14
C LEU A 718 39.84 3.31 7.83
N LYS A 719 39.07 4.00 6.99
CA LYS A 719 39.22 5.44 6.77
C LYS A 719 38.94 6.20 8.07
N HIS A 720 37.82 5.91 8.73
CA HIS A 720 37.45 6.55 10.00
C HIS A 720 38.41 6.20 11.14
N VAL A 721 38.91 4.96 11.21
CA VAL A 721 39.93 4.57 12.20
C VAL A 721 41.22 5.37 12.00
N ARG A 722 41.64 5.59 10.75
CA ARG A 722 42.80 6.44 10.46
C ARG A 722 42.56 7.90 10.83
N ALA A 723 41.39 8.44 10.54
CA ALA A 723 41.05 9.85 10.82
C ALA A 723 40.86 10.14 12.31
N TYR A 724 40.30 9.20 13.07
CA TYR A 724 39.84 9.42 14.45
C TYR A 724 40.51 8.52 15.48
N GLY A 725 41.51 7.73 15.09
CA GLY A 725 42.14 6.74 15.95
C GLY A 725 42.65 7.32 17.27
N GLU A 726 43.12 8.57 17.27
CA GLU A 726 43.62 9.26 18.47
C GLU A 726 42.55 10.06 19.22
N HIS A 727 41.31 10.10 18.70
CA HIS A 727 40.25 10.90 19.29
C HIS A 727 39.74 10.28 20.61
N PRO A 728 39.56 11.07 21.69
CA PRO A 728 39.15 10.55 23.01
C PRO A 728 37.84 9.75 22.98
N ILE A 729 36.85 10.19 22.19
CA ILE A 729 35.56 9.48 22.02
C ILE A 729 35.77 8.11 21.38
N TYR A 730 36.58 8.02 20.33
CA TYR A 730 36.86 6.74 19.65
C TYR A 730 37.58 5.78 20.60
N GLN A 731 38.61 6.25 21.31
CA GLN A 731 39.37 5.44 22.27
C GLN A 731 38.49 4.93 23.42
N ARG A 732 37.64 5.79 23.98
CA ARG A 732 36.67 5.41 25.02
C ARG A 732 35.67 4.38 24.52
N ALA A 733 35.07 4.62 23.35
CA ALA A 733 34.11 3.69 22.75
C ALA A 733 34.75 2.33 22.44
N LEU A 734 35.97 2.32 21.91
CA LEU A 734 36.70 1.09 21.61
C LEU A 734 37.05 0.32 22.89
N ALA A 735 37.48 1.01 23.95
CA ALA A 735 37.75 0.39 25.25
C ALA A 735 36.47 -0.23 25.85
N GLU A 736 35.36 0.51 25.84
CA GLU A 736 34.06 0.05 26.34
C GLU A 736 33.57 -1.20 25.57
N LYS A 737 33.71 -1.21 24.23
CA LYS A 737 33.27 -2.34 23.41
C LYS A 737 34.20 -3.55 23.50
N ARG A 738 35.49 -3.36 23.78
CA ARG A 738 36.43 -4.46 24.04
C ARG A 738 36.24 -5.14 25.39
N THR A 739 35.64 -4.48 26.37
CA THR A 739 35.35 -5.09 27.69
C THR A 739 34.18 -6.08 27.68
N VAL A 740 33.46 -6.21 26.56
CA VAL A 740 32.41 -7.22 26.37
C VAL A 740 33.04 -8.40 25.64
N GLU A 741 33.15 -9.56 26.29
CA GLU A 741 33.70 -10.78 25.66
C GLU A 741 33.00 -11.05 24.31
N PRO A 742 33.75 -11.16 23.20
CA PRO A 742 33.16 -11.41 21.90
C PRO A 742 32.61 -12.84 21.86
N VAL A 743 31.28 -12.97 21.87
CA VAL A 743 30.60 -14.19 21.44
C VAL A 743 30.84 -14.32 19.94
N ILE A 744 31.80 -15.15 19.55
CA ILE A 744 32.07 -15.48 18.16
C ILE A 744 30.87 -16.26 17.61
N ALA A 745 29.92 -15.55 17.02
CA ALA A 745 28.92 -16.11 16.13
C ALA A 745 29.37 -15.87 14.69
N VAL A 746 30.07 -16.86 14.11
CA VAL A 746 30.25 -16.91 12.65
C VAL A 746 28.91 -17.32 12.05
N GLY A 747 28.12 -16.32 11.70
CA GLY A 747 26.91 -16.44 10.90
C GLY A 747 26.97 -15.38 9.81
N THR A 748 27.70 -15.64 8.73
CA THR A 748 27.61 -14.83 7.51
C THR A 748 26.29 -15.15 6.83
N SER A 749 25.25 -14.38 7.14
CA SER A 749 24.04 -14.32 6.31
C SER A 749 24.35 -13.54 5.04
N GLU A 750 24.88 -14.21 4.02
CA GLU A 750 24.89 -13.70 2.65
C GLU A 750 23.47 -13.83 2.04
N THR A 751 22.52 -13.05 2.54
CA THR A 751 21.21 -12.90 1.89
C THR A 751 21.33 -11.84 0.80
N GLY A 752 21.77 -12.24 -0.39
CA GLY A 752 21.86 -11.31 -1.51
C GLY A 752 22.39 -11.84 -2.84
N ARG A 753 22.57 -13.15 -3.04
CA ARG A 753 22.91 -13.66 -4.36
C ARG A 753 21.64 -13.77 -5.21
N GLY A 754 21.51 -12.86 -6.18
CA GLY A 754 20.47 -12.94 -7.20
C GLY A 754 20.70 -14.13 -8.12
N TRP A 755 19.63 -14.66 -8.72
CA TRP A 755 19.67 -15.85 -9.59
C TRP A 755 20.69 -15.78 -10.75
N ARG A 756 21.12 -14.59 -11.16
CA ARG A 756 22.18 -14.38 -12.17
C ARG A 756 23.60 -14.74 -11.69
N ASP A 757 23.92 -14.50 -10.41
CA ASP A 757 25.23 -14.86 -9.84
C ASP A 757 25.38 -16.39 -9.72
N TRP A 758 24.25 -17.10 -9.66
CA TRP A 758 24.20 -18.56 -9.64
C TRP A 758 24.53 -19.19 -11.00
N ILE A 759 24.01 -18.64 -12.11
CA ILE A 759 24.38 -19.09 -13.48
C ILE A 759 25.87 -18.85 -13.74
N GLY A 760 26.39 -17.69 -13.32
CA GLY A 760 27.82 -17.39 -13.40
C GLY A 760 28.69 -18.35 -12.58
N GLY A 761 28.19 -18.84 -11.44
CA GLY A 761 28.85 -19.85 -10.60
C GLY A 761 28.82 -21.27 -11.19
N LEU A 762 27.78 -21.63 -11.94
CA LEU A 762 27.67 -22.94 -12.60
C LEU A 762 28.61 -23.09 -13.81
N LEU A 763 28.99 -21.97 -14.46
CA LEU A 763 29.84 -21.94 -15.65
C LEU A 763 31.35 -21.79 -15.35
N GLY A 764 31.76 -21.88 -14.08
CA GLY A 764 33.15 -21.75 -13.65
C GLY A 764 34.05 -22.93 -14.01
N ARG A 765 34.63 -22.90 -15.22
CA ARG A 765 35.90 -23.60 -15.52
C ARG A 765 36.96 -23.16 -14.49
N ASN A 766 37.33 -24.05 -13.55
CA ASN A 766 38.58 -23.94 -12.81
C ASN A 766 39.20 -25.34 -12.54
N PRO A 767 40.54 -25.43 -12.45
CA PRO A 767 41.35 -26.62 -12.70
C PRO A 767 41.28 -27.67 -11.56
N PRO A 768 41.80 -28.90 -11.74
CA PRO A 768 41.52 -30.00 -10.84
C PRO A 768 42.15 -29.77 -9.46
N ILE A 769 41.31 -29.68 -8.43
CA ILE A 769 41.76 -29.69 -7.03
C ILE A 769 42.17 -31.11 -6.67
N GLN A 770 43.45 -31.28 -6.32
CA GLN A 770 44.00 -32.50 -5.76
C GLN A 770 43.26 -32.90 -4.48
N SER A 771 42.95 -34.19 -4.39
CA SER A 771 42.27 -34.83 -3.26
C SER A 771 42.93 -34.54 -1.91
N ARG A 772 42.23 -33.85 -1.01
CA ARG A 772 42.52 -33.89 0.43
C ARG A 772 41.76 -35.04 1.09
N ARG A 773 42.44 -35.76 1.98
CA ARG A 773 41.94 -36.88 2.77
C ARG A 773 40.71 -36.50 3.61
N PRO A 774 39.79 -37.44 3.87
CA PRO A 774 38.62 -37.18 4.70
C PRO A 774 39.05 -37.03 6.17
N LEU A 775 38.72 -35.90 6.78
CA LEU A 775 38.72 -35.72 8.23
C LEU A 775 37.42 -36.32 8.77
N GLU A 776 37.54 -37.12 9.84
CA GLU A 776 36.42 -37.72 10.56
C GLU A 776 35.42 -36.66 11.06
N PRO A 777 34.10 -36.96 11.05
CA PRO A 777 33.10 -36.02 11.54
C PRO A 777 33.20 -35.88 13.06
N ALA A 778 33.50 -34.66 13.51
CA ALA A 778 33.37 -34.29 14.92
C ALA A 778 31.91 -34.45 15.38
N ARG A 779 31.73 -35.04 16.56
CA ARG A 779 30.41 -35.21 17.19
C ARG A 779 29.77 -33.84 17.46
N PRO A 780 28.46 -33.66 17.21
CA PRO A 780 27.80 -32.39 17.47
C PRO A 780 27.66 -32.16 18.99
N HIS A 781 28.18 -31.04 19.47
CA HIS A 781 27.79 -30.49 20.77
C HIS A 781 26.38 -29.89 20.68
N PRO A 782 25.56 -30.01 21.75
CA PRO A 782 24.23 -29.40 21.78
C PRO A 782 24.34 -27.87 21.76
N MET A 783 23.73 -27.26 20.76
CA MET A 783 23.54 -25.81 20.67
C MET A 783 22.63 -25.31 21.82
N PRO A 784 22.94 -24.16 22.45
CA PRO A 784 22.00 -23.54 23.38
C PRO A 784 20.78 -22.99 22.62
N GLU A 785 19.58 -23.14 23.20
CA GLU A 785 18.35 -22.52 22.68
C GLU A 785 18.53 -20.99 22.57
N PRO A 786 18.08 -20.33 21.48
CA PRO A 786 18.08 -18.88 21.42
C PRO A 786 17.17 -18.31 22.52
N ALA A 787 17.70 -17.32 23.25
CA ALA A 787 17.08 -16.71 24.42
C ALA A 787 15.74 -16.02 24.08
N LYS A 788 14.63 -16.76 24.24
CA LYS A 788 13.25 -16.26 24.17
C LYS A 788 12.99 -15.08 25.12
N ASP A 789 13.81 -14.94 26.16
CA ASP A 789 13.67 -13.91 27.18
C ASP A 789 14.08 -12.51 26.69
N ALA A 790 15.05 -12.41 25.77
CA ALA A 790 15.50 -11.12 25.23
C ALA A 790 14.45 -10.47 24.32
N ALA A 791 13.81 -11.25 23.44
CA ALA A 791 12.74 -10.78 22.57
C ALA A 791 11.47 -10.40 23.35
N ARG A 792 11.20 -11.09 24.47
CA ARG A 792 10.10 -10.75 25.39
C ARG A 792 10.37 -9.43 26.11
N SER A 793 11.61 -9.21 26.56
CA SER A 793 12.02 -7.97 27.23
C SER A 793 11.89 -6.73 26.32
N GLN A 794 12.32 -6.83 25.06
CA GLN A 794 12.20 -5.71 24.09
C GLN A 794 10.74 -5.35 23.78
N ARG A 795 9.86 -6.36 23.72
CA ARG A 795 8.41 -6.13 23.53
C ARG A 795 7.80 -5.41 24.73
N GLU A 796 8.09 -5.86 25.95
CA GLU A 796 7.56 -5.26 27.18
C GLU A 796 8.05 -3.80 27.32
N GLU A 797 9.30 -3.52 26.94
CA GLU A 797 9.86 -2.17 26.92
C GLU A 797 9.18 -1.27 25.88
N ALA A 798 8.93 -1.76 24.65
CA ALA A 798 8.24 -1.00 23.61
C ALA A 798 6.78 -0.68 23.97
N VAL A 799 6.09 -1.61 24.63
CA VAL A 799 4.72 -1.41 25.14
C VAL A 799 4.70 -0.35 26.24
N ALA A 800 5.66 -0.40 27.17
CA ALA A 800 5.80 0.60 28.23
C ALA A 800 6.13 1.99 27.66
N ALA A 801 7.04 2.07 26.68
CA ALA A 801 7.44 3.31 26.03
C ALA A 801 6.26 3.98 25.30
N LEU A 802 5.47 3.23 24.54
CA LEU A 802 4.28 3.77 23.87
C LEU A 802 3.21 4.24 24.86
N ALA A 803 2.96 3.46 25.92
CA ALA A 803 2.00 3.83 26.96
C ALA A 803 2.42 5.14 27.66
N ALA A 804 3.72 5.35 27.91
CA ALA A 804 4.25 6.60 28.44
C ALA A 804 4.14 7.76 27.43
N ALA A 805 4.47 7.50 26.16
CA ALA A 805 4.44 8.49 25.09
C ALA A 805 3.04 9.07 24.86
N LEU A 806 1.97 8.27 25.03
CA LEU A 806 0.59 8.76 24.97
C LEU A 806 0.28 9.87 25.99
N PHE A 807 1.08 10.05 27.03
CA PHE A 807 0.94 11.14 28.00
C PHE A 807 1.92 12.29 27.76
N SER A 808 3.13 12.00 27.28
CA SER A 808 4.20 12.99 27.13
C SER A 808 4.29 13.62 25.75
N GLU A 809 3.84 12.93 24.69
CA GLU A 809 3.94 13.36 23.30
C GLU A 809 2.62 14.00 22.83
N PRO A 810 2.54 15.32 22.61
CA PRO A 810 1.33 15.98 22.11
C PRO A 810 0.94 15.54 20.70
N ALA A 811 1.91 15.14 19.88
CA ALA A 811 1.67 14.70 18.51
C ALA A 811 0.97 13.34 18.40
N LEU A 812 0.97 12.54 19.48
CA LEU A 812 0.16 11.34 19.61
C LEU A 812 -1.22 11.70 20.14
N ARG A 813 -2.24 11.57 19.29
CA ARG A 813 -3.63 11.84 19.65
C ARG A 813 -4.38 10.52 19.84
N VAL A 814 -5.44 10.55 20.65
CA VAL A 814 -6.37 9.43 20.76
C VAL A 814 -7.75 9.94 20.36
N VAL A 815 -8.31 9.33 19.33
CA VAL A 815 -9.59 9.72 18.72
C VAL A 815 -10.57 8.55 18.77
N GLU A 816 -11.86 8.84 18.72
CA GLU A 816 -12.90 7.82 18.60
C GLU A 816 -13.07 7.44 17.12
N GLY A 817 -12.80 6.18 16.79
CA GLY A 817 -13.02 5.60 15.46
C GLY A 817 -14.20 4.63 15.43
N GLU A 818 -14.50 4.09 14.25
CA GLU A 818 -15.64 3.17 14.01
C GLU A 818 -15.64 1.91 14.90
N HIS A 819 -14.49 1.56 15.49
CA HIS A 819 -14.30 0.36 16.32
C HIS A 819 -13.74 0.68 17.72
N GLY A 820 -13.91 1.91 18.21
CA GLY A 820 -13.43 2.36 19.52
C GLY A 820 -12.26 3.33 19.44
N LEU A 821 -11.51 3.49 20.53
CA LEU A 821 -10.39 4.43 20.60
C LEU A 821 -9.25 4.01 19.68
N VAL A 822 -8.71 4.95 18.91
CA VAL A 822 -7.59 4.75 17.99
C VAL A 822 -6.49 5.76 18.29
N ILE A 823 -5.23 5.32 18.25
CA ILE A 823 -4.07 6.23 18.33
C ILE A 823 -3.86 6.86 16.95
N ASP A 824 -4.08 8.16 16.85
CA ASP A 824 -3.71 8.96 15.69
C ASP A 824 -2.26 9.43 15.85
N ALA A 825 -1.36 8.76 15.11
CA ALA A 825 0.07 9.07 15.05
C ALA A 825 0.46 9.85 13.77
N THR A 826 -0.50 10.52 13.12
CA THR A 826 -0.26 11.25 11.85
C THR A 826 0.85 12.29 11.97
N HIS A 827 0.99 12.91 13.15
CA HIS A 827 2.02 13.92 13.44
C HIS A 827 3.22 13.37 14.23
N ALA A 828 3.27 12.05 14.47
CA ALA A 828 4.29 11.37 15.27
C ALA A 828 4.80 10.12 14.51
N PRO A 829 5.49 10.29 13.36
CA PRO A 829 5.84 9.17 12.47
C PRO A 829 6.71 8.10 13.14
N ASP A 830 7.57 8.51 14.08
CA ASP A 830 8.44 7.61 14.86
C ASP A 830 7.65 6.63 15.72
N TRP A 831 6.41 6.98 16.08
CA TRP A 831 5.51 6.16 16.89
C TRP A 831 4.52 5.34 16.07
N ARG A 832 4.41 5.58 14.76
CA ARG A 832 3.38 4.96 13.90
C ARG A 832 3.44 3.44 13.91
N PHE A 833 4.64 2.87 13.89
CA PHE A 833 4.81 1.42 13.95
C PHE A 833 4.37 0.85 15.30
N ALA A 834 4.84 1.44 16.41
CA ALA A 834 4.47 1.01 17.75
C ALA A 834 2.96 1.14 18.02
N ALA A 835 2.36 2.26 17.59
CA ALA A 835 0.92 2.51 17.70
C ALA A 835 0.11 1.42 16.99
N ASN A 836 0.50 1.03 15.77
CA ASN A 836 -0.18 -0.04 15.04
C ASN A 836 0.06 -1.43 15.63
N ALA A 837 1.26 -1.69 16.15
CA ALA A 837 1.66 -3.00 16.65
C ALA A 837 1.11 -3.31 18.05
N PHE A 838 0.91 -2.28 18.89
CA PHE A 838 0.67 -2.43 20.33
C PHE A 838 -0.58 -1.72 20.85
N ALA A 839 -1.44 -1.14 20.00
CA ALA A 839 -2.68 -0.46 20.43
C ALA A 839 -3.58 -1.33 21.33
N ASP A 840 -3.63 -2.63 21.06
CA ASP A 840 -4.47 -3.59 21.79
C ASP A 840 -3.85 -4.08 23.12
N GLU A 841 -2.60 -3.68 23.42
CA GLU A 841 -1.94 -4.10 24.66
C GLU A 841 -2.60 -3.45 25.88
N PRO A 842 -2.83 -4.17 27.00
CA PRO A 842 -3.61 -3.65 28.13
C PRO A 842 -3.10 -2.32 28.70
N ALA A 843 -1.79 -2.13 28.77
CA ALA A 843 -1.17 -0.90 29.26
C ALA A 843 -1.41 0.28 28.31
N VAL A 844 -1.32 0.05 26.99
CA VAL A 844 -1.55 1.05 25.95
C VAL A 844 -3.03 1.39 25.88
N ALA A 845 -3.92 0.40 25.89
CA ALA A 845 -5.37 0.61 25.92
C ALA A 845 -5.83 1.38 27.18
N HIS A 846 -5.22 1.13 28.33
CA HIS A 846 -5.45 1.93 29.55
C HIS A 846 -4.96 3.38 29.37
N ALA A 847 -3.75 3.57 28.82
CA ALA A 847 -3.22 4.89 28.52
C ALA A 847 -4.10 5.66 27.51
N MET A 848 -4.63 4.98 26.49
CA MET A 848 -5.54 5.55 25.49
C MET A 848 -6.84 6.04 26.12
N ARG A 849 -7.48 5.25 26.98
CA ARG A 849 -8.70 5.67 27.70
C ARG A 849 -8.45 6.91 28.54
N ARG A 850 -7.31 6.96 29.24
CA ARG A 850 -6.92 8.13 30.05
C ARG A 850 -6.60 9.36 29.19
N ARG A 851 -5.90 9.18 28.07
CA ARG A 851 -5.57 10.27 27.14
C ARG A 851 -6.84 10.83 26.47
N HIS A 852 -7.75 9.96 26.05
CA HIS A 852 -9.05 10.36 25.48
C HIS A 852 -9.91 11.13 26.48
N ALA A 853 -9.95 10.69 27.73
CA ALA A 853 -10.65 11.39 28.82
C ALA A 853 -9.95 12.69 29.26
N SER A 854 -8.82 13.06 28.64
CA SER A 854 -8.02 14.24 29.00
C SER A 854 -7.62 15.04 27.75
N PRO A 855 -8.57 15.77 27.13
CA PRO A 855 -8.31 16.60 25.94
C PRO A 855 -7.16 17.59 26.14
N TRP A 856 -6.92 18.02 27.38
CA TRP A 856 -5.81 18.92 27.74
C TRP A 856 -4.44 18.36 27.34
N LEU A 857 -4.26 17.04 27.33
CA LEU A 857 -3.01 16.41 26.97
C LEU A 857 -2.64 16.59 25.49
N ASN A 858 -3.59 16.96 24.64
CA ASN A 858 -3.38 17.19 23.21
C ASN A 858 -2.61 18.48 22.87
N HIS A 859 -2.46 19.39 23.84
CA HIS A 859 -1.68 20.62 23.68
C HIS A 859 -0.28 20.45 24.24
N SER A 860 0.72 21.19 23.75
CA SER A 860 2.06 21.20 24.35
C SER A 860 2.04 21.88 25.73
N VAL A 861 3.04 21.63 26.59
CA VAL A 861 3.13 22.30 27.91
C VAL A 861 3.19 23.83 27.76
N ALA A 862 3.92 24.34 26.77
CA ALA A 862 4.00 25.77 26.48
C ALA A 862 2.64 26.35 26.06
N GLU A 863 1.91 25.63 25.21
CA GLU A 863 0.59 26.03 24.74
C GLU A 863 -0.46 25.96 25.87
N ARG A 864 -0.41 24.93 26.72
CA ARG A 864 -1.26 24.85 27.93
C ARG A 864 -1.02 26.04 28.86
N ASN A 865 0.25 26.37 29.12
CA ASN A 865 0.59 27.52 29.97
C ASN A 865 0.11 28.84 29.35
N ARG A 866 0.24 29.00 28.03
CA ARG A 866 -0.29 30.17 27.31
C ARG A 866 -1.82 30.25 27.41
N LEU A 867 -2.52 29.15 27.16
CA LEU A 867 -3.99 29.09 27.26
C LEU A 867 -4.49 29.40 28.67
N LEU A 868 -3.80 28.91 29.70
CA LEU A 868 -4.11 29.24 31.10
C LEU A 868 -3.83 30.72 31.39
N ALA A 869 -2.75 31.30 30.87
CA ALA A 869 -2.47 32.73 31.02
C ALA A 869 -3.51 33.61 30.31
N ASP A 870 -3.90 33.25 29.09
CA ASP A 870 -4.95 33.93 28.31
C ASP A 870 -6.30 33.84 29.03
N LEU A 871 -6.65 32.66 29.55
CA LEU A 871 -7.85 32.44 30.36
C LEU A 871 -7.84 33.29 31.63
N ARG A 872 -6.72 33.31 32.36
CA ARG A 872 -6.55 34.16 33.55
C ARG A 872 -6.72 35.63 33.20
N ALA A 873 -6.11 36.10 32.11
CA ALA A 873 -6.24 37.49 31.68
C ALA A 873 -7.68 37.84 31.33
N ALA A 874 -8.37 37.01 30.56
CA ALA A 874 -9.78 37.20 30.20
C ALA A 874 -10.68 37.23 31.45
N LEU A 875 -10.44 36.30 32.38
CA LEU A 875 -11.12 36.27 33.66
C LEU A 875 -10.75 37.43 34.58
N MET A 876 -9.61 38.09 34.45
CA MET A 876 -9.30 39.27 35.26
C MET A 876 -9.80 40.56 34.62
N SER A 877 -9.91 40.62 33.28
CA SER A 877 -10.37 41.79 32.54
C SER A 877 -11.88 41.93 32.44
N ALA A 878 -12.62 40.82 32.49
CA ALA A 878 -14.07 40.83 32.35
C ALA A 878 -14.75 41.33 33.62
N ALA A 879 -14.95 42.64 33.75
CA ALA A 879 -15.60 43.30 34.89
C ALA A 879 -17.02 42.79 35.23
N ARG A 880 -17.61 41.92 34.40
CA ARG A 880 -18.98 41.39 34.56
C ARG A 880 -19.19 39.90 34.26
N SER A 881 -18.15 39.12 33.95
CA SER A 881 -18.33 37.67 33.73
C SER A 881 -18.62 36.95 35.06
N PRO A 882 -19.80 36.34 35.27
CA PRO A 882 -20.03 35.51 36.43
C PRO A 882 -19.11 34.28 36.38
N LEU A 883 -18.16 34.23 37.31
CA LEU A 883 -17.46 33.01 37.70
C LEU A 883 -18.19 32.51 38.95
N ARG A 884 -18.89 31.37 38.86
CA ARG A 884 -19.63 30.82 40.00
C ARG A 884 -19.34 29.34 40.16
N LYS A 885 -19.14 28.91 41.40
CA LYS A 885 -19.00 27.50 41.73
C LYS A 885 -20.38 26.93 42.08
N VAL A 886 -20.90 26.03 41.25
CA VAL A 886 -22.20 25.36 41.46
C VAL A 886 -21.91 23.91 41.84
N GLY A 887 -22.06 23.58 43.12
CA GLY A 887 -21.67 22.27 43.66
C GLY A 887 -20.16 22.02 43.55
N LYS A 888 -19.76 20.95 42.84
CA LYS A 888 -18.35 20.62 42.57
C LYS A 888 -17.84 21.23 41.25
N GLU A 889 -18.69 21.89 40.48
CA GLU A 889 -18.34 22.40 39.15
C GLU A 889 -18.18 23.92 39.13
N TRP A 890 -17.33 24.41 38.24
CA TRP A 890 -17.19 25.83 37.95
C TRP A 890 -18.00 26.17 36.70
N GLU A 891 -18.90 27.13 36.81
CA GLU A 891 -19.55 27.76 35.67
C GLU A 891 -18.86 29.10 35.39
N VAL A 892 -18.47 29.27 34.13
CA VAL A 892 -17.69 30.41 33.66
C VAL A 892 -18.34 30.95 32.41
N ASP A 893 -18.81 32.19 32.47
CA ASP A 893 -19.36 32.89 31.30
C ASP A 893 -18.27 33.78 30.67
N LEU A 894 -17.71 33.33 29.54
CA LEU A 894 -16.65 34.02 28.81
C LEU A 894 -17.16 34.44 27.44
N ALA A 895 -16.91 35.70 27.08
CA ALA A 895 -17.19 36.21 25.73
C ALA A 895 -16.31 35.56 24.65
N ASP A 896 -15.12 35.06 25.04
CA ASP A 896 -14.26 34.29 24.16
C ASP A 896 -14.73 32.83 24.14
N GLU A 897 -15.44 32.46 23.06
CA GLU A 897 -16.01 31.13 22.83
C GLU A 897 -14.95 30.02 22.83
N ARG A 898 -13.72 30.32 22.39
CA ARG A 898 -12.60 29.37 22.43
C ARG A 898 -12.19 29.08 23.87
N LEU A 899 -12.07 30.10 24.72
CA LEU A 899 -11.75 29.92 26.13
C LEU A 899 -12.91 29.27 26.90
N ALA A 900 -14.17 29.61 26.59
CA ALA A 900 -15.36 28.96 27.15
C ALA A 900 -15.42 27.45 26.84
N THR A 901 -15.14 27.11 25.58
CA THR A 901 -15.04 25.72 25.12
C THR A 901 -13.90 24.99 25.84
N LEU A 902 -12.76 25.68 26.04
CA LEU A 902 -11.61 25.12 26.74
C LEU A 902 -11.91 24.82 28.21
N VAL A 903 -12.55 25.73 28.94
CA VAL A 903 -12.97 25.51 30.33
C VAL A 903 -13.90 24.29 30.44
N THR A 904 -14.83 24.15 29.49
CA THR A 904 -15.75 23.01 29.44
C THR A 904 -15.03 21.71 29.10
N ALA A 905 -14.11 21.73 28.12
CA ALA A 905 -13.37 20.55 27.69
C ALA A 905 -12.31 20.07 28.71
N TRP A 906 -11.87 20.95 29.63
CA TRP A 906 -10.81 20.66 30.61
C TRP A 906 -11.35 20.49 32.04
N ARG A 907 -12.67 20.26 32.21
CA ARG A 907 -13.28 19.94 33.51
C ARG A 907 -12.56 18.77 34.20
N GLY A 908 -12.30 18.91 35.51
CA GLY A 908 -11.55 17.94 36.31
C GLY A 908 -10.02 18.06 36.24
N TYR A 909 -9.49 19.04 35.48
CA TYR A 909 -8.05 19.31 35.46
C TYR A 909 -7.63 20.21 36.63
N ARG A 910 -6.84 19.64 37.55
CA ARG A 910 -6.43 20.33 38.80
C ARG A 910 -5.87 21.74 38.59
N ARG A 911 -5.00 21.99 37.61
CA ARG A 911 -4.45 23.34 37.41
C ARG A 911 -5.47 24.34 36.86
N LEU A 912 -6.48 23.89 36.13
CA LEU A 912 -7.60 24.75 35.73
C LEU A 912 -8.44 25.08 36.96
N GLU A 913 -8.74 24.09 37.81
CA GLU A 913 -9.46 24.32 39.06
C GLU A 913 -8.71 25.27 40.01
N ASP A 914 -7.39 25.10 40.14
CA ASP A 914 -6.52 25.98 40.93
C ASP A 914 -6.55 27.41 40.39
N LEU A 915 -6.53 27.58 39.06
CA LEU A 915 -6.61 28.89 38.41
C LEU A 915 -7.97 29.56 38.62
N LEU A 916 -9.07 28.82 38.45
CA LEU A 916 -10.42 29.34 38.68
C LEU A 916 -10.62 29.72 40.15
N ALA A 917 -10.14 28.89 41.09
CA ALA A 917 -10.15 29.21 42.52
C ALA A 917 -9.27 30.41 42.87
N ASP A 918 -8.10 30.57 42.23
CA ASP A 918 -7.21 31.72 42.43
C ASP A 918 -7.84 33.02 41.93
N VAL A 919 -8.44 33.00 40.73
CA VAL A 919 -9.17 34.14 40.17
C VAL A 919 -10.37 34.53 41.05
N ASP A 920 -11.15 33.56 41.51
CA ASP A 920 -12.30 33.76 42.41
C ASP A 920 -11.86 34.47 43.71
N ARG A 921 -10.81 33.96 44.36
CA ARG A 921 -10.21 34.59 45.55
C ARG A 921 -9.72 36.02 45.29
N GLN A 922 -9.11 36.27 44.14
CA GLN A 922 -8.59 37.59 43.79
C GLN A 922 -9.69 38.61 43.49
N ARG A 923 -10.80 38.18 42.86
CA ARG A 923 -11.94 39.06 42.54
C ARG A 923 -12.74 39.46 43.77
N HIS A 924 -12.88 38.56 44.75
CA HIS A 924 -13.81 38.74 45.85
C HIS A 924 -13.17 39.13 47.19
N GLY A 925 -11.83 39.21 47.25
CA GLY A 925 -11.11 39.50 48.48
C GLY A 925 -11.23 38.34 49.48
N SER A 926 -10.29 38.21 50.41
CA SER A 926 -10.16 37.05 51.31
C SER A 926 -11.23 36.92 52.40
N GLY A 927 -12.47 37.36 52.16
CA GLY A 927 -13.59 37.24 53.10
C GLY A 927 -14.20 35.83 53.06
N THR A 928 -14.03 35.08 54.14
CA THR A 928 -14.34 33.64 54.29
C THR A 928 -15.80 33.20 54.23
N ASP A 929 -16.77 34.07 53.90
CA ASP A 929 -18.18 33.68 53.85
C ASP A 929 -18.79 34.05 52.50
N ARG A 930 -18.96 33.04 51.61
CA ARG A 930 -20.00 32.98 50.54
C ARG A 930 -19.79 31.78 49.61
N TYR A 931 -20.22 30.61 50.05
CA TYR A 931 -20.80 29.62 49.13
C TYR A 931 -22.16 29.26 49.71
N VAL A 932 -23.25 29.72 49.07
CA VAL A 932 -24.60 29.27 49.43
C VAL A 932 -24.71 27.84 48.93
N VAL A 933 -24.73 26.88 49.85
CA VAL A 933 -25.09 25.49 49.56
C VAL A 933 -26.58 25.50 49.22
N VAL A 934 -26.92 25.44 47.93
CA VAL A 934 -28.28 25.11 47.50
C VAL A 934 -28.39 23.59 47.58
N GLU A 935 -29.00 23.09 48.65
CA GLU A 935 -29.37 21.68 48.75
C GLU A 935 -30.41 21.35 47.69
N SER A 936 -30.08 20.39 46.81
CA SER A 936 -31.03 19.82 45.86
C SER A 936 -32.04 18.96 46.62
N ILE A 937 -33.28 19.45 46.76
CA ILE A 937 -34.40 18.63 47.21
C ILE A 937 -34.73 17.65 46.08
N GLY A 938 -34.48 16.37 46.32
CA GLY A 938 -34.82 15.29 45.40
C GLY A 938 -36.32 15.02 45.37
N ALA A 939 -36.88 14.98 44.17
CA ALA A 939 -38.12 14.26 43.87
C ALA A 939 -37.88 13.37 42.66
N SER A 940 -37.81 12.08 42.92
CA SER A 940 -37.75 11.02 41.92
C SER A 940 -39.10 10.90 41.20
N VAL A 941 -39.12 11.15 39.89
CA VAL A 941 -40.16 10.65 38.99
C VAL A 941 -39.46 10.06 37.77
N SER A 942 -39.88 8.85 37.42
CA SER A 942 -39.35 7.99 36.37
C SER A 942 -39.39 8.63 34.98
N ASP A 943 -38.24 8.66 34.30
CA ASP A 943 -38.14 8.86 32.86
C ASP A 943 -38.55 7.58 32.14
N ASP A 944 -39.80 7.54 31.69
CA ASP A 944 -40.18 6.82 30.50
C ASP A 944 -41.25 7.67 29.78
N VAL A 945 -41.05 7.87 28.48
CA VAL A 945 -41.96 8.51 27.51
C VAL A 945 -41.80 10.04 27.31
N VAL A 946 -41.53 10.39 26.05
CA VAL A 946 -41.60 11.70 25.34
C VAL A 946 -40.33 12.58 25.30
N SER A 947 -39.60 12.50 24.18
CA SER A 947 -39.45 13.65 23.28
C SER A 947 -38.78 13.23 21.96
N ARG A 948 -39.61 12.96 20.96
CA ARG A 948 -39.28 13.12 19.54
C ARG A 948 -40.02 14.37 19.07
N ALA A 949 -39.26 15.28 18.48
CA ALA A 949 -39.62 16.23 17.43
C ALA A 949 -40.81 17.18 17.68
N GLY A 950 -40.46 18.41 18.09
CA GLY A 950 -41.22 19.61 17.74
C GLY A 950 -40.67 20.23 16.45
N ASP A 951 -41.56 20.32 15.46
CA ASP A 951 -41.81 21.44 14.56
C ASP A 951 -40.80 21.83 13.45
N LEU A 952 -41.16 21.34 12.26
CA LEU A 952 -41.04 22.05 10.99
C LEU A 952 -41.77 23.40 11.04
N VAL A 953 -41.07 24.44 10.63
CA VAL A 953 -41.66 25.65 10.05
C VAL A 953 -41.53 25.52 8.53
N VAL A 954 -42.64 25.36 7.81
CA VAL A 954 -42.70 25.59 6.36
C VAL A 954 -43.92 26.44 6.04
N SER A 955 -43.62 27.56 5.38
CA SER A 955 -44.52 28.57 4.84
C SER A 955 -45.47 27.98 3.79
N HIS A 956 -46.72 28.44 3.81
CA HIS A 956 -47.71 28.28 2.74
C HIS A 956 -47.25 28.92 1.43
N SER A 957 -47.45 28.20 0.32
CA SER A 957 -48.13 28.70 -0.90
C SER A 957 -48.28 27.57 -1.92
N ASP A 958 -49.51 27.39 -2.40
CA ASP A 958 -49.95 26.75 -3.66
C ASP A 958 -50.16 25.22 -3.70
N MET A 959 -51.41 24.81 -3.44
CA MET A 959 -52.03 23.59 -4.01
C MET A 959 -52.48 23.84 -5.45
N PRO A 960 -52.64 22.77 -6.26
CA PRO A 960 -54.01 22.40 -6.63
C PRO A 960 -54.37 20.96 -6.24
N SER A 961 -55.66 20.78 -5.97
CA SER A 961 -56.33 19.55 -5.57
C SER A 961 -56.39 18.51 -6.69
N ASP A 962 -56.25 17.23 -6.34
CA ASP A 962 -57.30 16.20 -6.47
C ASP A 962 -56.71 14.82 -6.12
N ASP A 963 -57.54 13.95 -5.54
CA ASP A 963 -57.34 12.51 -5.31
C ASP A 963 -56.41 12.01 -4.19
N LEU A 964 -56.89 12.07 -2.94
CA LEU A 964 -56.45 11.11 -1.90
C LEU A 964 -57.56 10.69 -0.94
N ALA A 965 -58.69 10.23 -1.50
CA ALA A 965 -59.77 9.58 -0.75
C ALA A 965 -59.91 8.12 -1.16
N THR A 966 -58.84 7.32 -1.05
CA THR A 966 -58.95 5.86 -1.01
C THR A 966 -57.72 5.27 -0.31
N VAL A 967 -57.96 4.32 0.60
CA VAL A 967 -56.97 3.41 1.21
C VAL A 967 -56.19 3.95 2.43
N ILE A 968 -56.86 4.21 3.57
CA ILE A 968 -56.40 3.71 4.89
C ILE A 968 -57.63 3.47 5.80
N THR A 969 -58.23 2.30 5.64
CA THR A 969 -59.00 1.63 6.69
C THR A 969 -58.73 0.14 6.53
N ASP A 970 -57.72 -0.40 7.22
CA ASP A 970 -57.87 -1.73 7.81
C ASP A 970 -56.85 -2.04 8.91
N TRP A 971 -57.39 -2.63 9.97
CA TRP A 971 -56.77 -3.55 10.91
C TRP A 971 -55.87 -3.05 12.05
N ARG A 972 -56.54 -2.75 13.18
CA ARG A 972 -56.15 -3.26 14.51
C ARG A 972 -56.97 -4.53 14.81
N GLY A 973 -56.32 -5.62 15.23
CA GLY A 973 -57.06 -6.74 15.84
C GLY A 973 -56.34 -8.06 16.10
N ARG A 974 -55.62 -8.12 17.24
CA ARG A 974 -55.41 -9.27 18.15
C ARG A 974 -54.35 -10.37 17.84
N ASP A 975 -53.29 -10.31 18.66
CA ASP A 975 -53.04 -11.20 19.81
C ASP A 975 -52.69 -12.70 19.55
N ARG A 976 -51.44 -13.08 19.83
CA ARG A 976 -51.02 -13.97 20.95
C ARG A 976 -49.60 -14.54 20.77
N GLY A 977 -48.78 -14.41 21.81
CA GLY A 977 -47.96 -15.53 22.33
C GLY A 977 -46.43 -15.36 22.40
N ARG A 978 -45.97 -15.15 23.65
CA ARG A 978 -44.59 -15.24 24.20
C ARG A 978 -43.64 -14.06 24.03
#